data_AF-A0A0N9HUT3-F1
#
_entry.id   AF-A0A0N9HUT3-F1
#
_cell.length_a   1.000
_cell.length_b   1.000
_cell.length_c   1.000
_cell.angle_alpha   90.00
_cell.angle_beta   90.00
_cell.angle_gamma   90.00
#
_symmetry.space_group_name_H-M   'P 1'
#
loop_
_entity.id
_entity.type
_entity.pdbx_description
1 polymer ?
#
loop_
_entity_poly.entity_id
_entity_poly.type
_entity_poly.pdbx_seq_one_letter_code
_entity_poly.pdbx_strand_id
1 'polypeptide(L)'
;MLPATAAASGVAPSTALVGVQQVLYRGGTAGYGCFRIPVMARTTAGTLLAFAEARKSPSCADRGDVDLVVRRSTNDGRTWGPIRVVTSGSPQDPDAPHTRGNAVPVMDAETGKVNLISTSNEATPTGKRLPWIQRSADDGLTWTAPKPLGASFDGTNNGWFATGPAHGIQLENGPHKGRLVVGAHQKPNATTVLAGVLYSDDHGDSWRASTVPNSYVDGQLSPGEIAVAELPDGSLYAAARNEIPTGHHRARAVSTDGGTTMPKFAAIPSLVSPNVQGSILPLRRTYRGTPGDVIVFAGPSDPDDREKLKIRYSTDRGTTWSSPPGGLVTNDRSGYSDLAELTGGEIGVLYEGGVAFSADEIRFTRFTPGQLGLPGTTHGTPSPQPSTPAGPTTPDSTPEANDAYLRGNASLNDGLLLDGTGGYAEIPYSRTIDPGAGDFTISTRFRHSATQTGPNQALFWGYGVGASAAQVWLRVQPGSDQIAAWVQGQSGHAYLTLADPSAATAFGDDKWHQLTLTRTGSQVTVTIDGVSATGSGVAGPVSTGVTGLRLGAKPDGTDAFAGRLGNFQLSRQGKPSLDLAFRTVDGAAVPARAPAPITDDVSGHCATASLLGGKQSPVDGRAPNSVALPVNTAHPGVETAFSPTLDLGSGDFTFAAWFRYSGAANQAIVWAYGTTAGKRSVWVRAQPGQDRLHAWVQTDTAQVAIPLVDTTSRVAFGDNQWHLLALTRTGDQVQLSVDGGTPASATGLTGSVSGDQADAIRGLRLGSKMDGTDVVQGALDDFRLYRRALTATELGQAATGRFPADLPALWWTFEGQHTQAHDVAEPITGPQTSDASTHCAHATVSGNPAVVPGKVGNAVRFDGVDDAVYMPYKPSIAVGDGDFTVSTWLRYTGTGDQVVFWAYGSGATERGLWMRGQPGKDRLLVYLQTDTGAYEAAAVDASAAAGFNDGAWHFVEVSRHAGTLTLSVDGNRLGSTAVSGSATYGDAFAVQGFRLGAKPDGTNRLTGTLDEFQIRRGAALAAHLPLNAAS
;
A
#
# COMPACT_ATOMS: atom_id res chain seq x y z
N MET A 1 -12.53 10.60 5.32
CA MET A 1 -11.94 9.32 4.88
C MET A 1 -11.82 8.45 6.11
N LEU A 2 -12.56 7.34 6.17
CA LEU A 2 -12.36 6.31 7.19
C LEU A 2 -11.24 5.36 6.71
N PRO A 3 -10.54 4.64 7.62
CA PRO A 3 -9.40 3.81 7.26
C PRO A 3 -9.81 2.67 6.32
N ALA A 4 -8.91 2.33 5.38
CA ALA A 4 -9.00 1.15 4.53
C ALA A 4 -9.06 -0.15 5.35
N THR A 5 -9.48 -1.24 4.70
CA THR A 5 -9.66 -2.57 5.29
C THR A 5 -8.44 -3.08 6.07
N ALA A 6 -8.75 -3.85 7.10
CA ALA A 6 -7.78 -4.49 7.96
C ALA A 6 -6.98 -5.58 7.22
N ALA A 7 -5.70 -5.34 6.97
CA ALA A 7 -4.74 -6.43 6.94
C ALA A 7 -4.60 -6.96 8.37
N ALA A 8 -5.22 -8.13 8.63
CA ALA A 8 -5.31 -8.86 9.88
C ALA A 8 -4.47 -8.31 11.06
N SER A 9 -5.13 -8.12 12.22
CA SER A 9 -4.47 -8.02 13.52
C SER A 9 -3.89 -9.38 13.88
N GLY A 10 -2.79 -9.76 13.25
CA GLY A 10 -2.16 -11.06 13.49
C GLY A 10 -0.75 -11.01 12.95
N VAL A 11 0.21 -10.87 13.86
CA VAL A 11 1.60 -10.81 13.46
C VAL A 11 2.24 -12.18 13.58
N ALA A 12 2.78 -12.70 12.48
CA ALA A 12 3.52 -13.95 12.50
C ALA A 12 4.81 -13.75 13.32
N PRO A 13 5.04 -14.54 14.37
CA PRO A 13 6.35 -14.57 15.01
C PRO A 13 7.36 -15.19 14.04
N SER A 14 8.56 -14.61 13.99
CA SER A 14 9.69 -15.10 13.19
C SER A 14 10.94 -15.23 14.07
N THR A 15 11.99 -15.87 13.56
CA THR A 15 13.20 -16.12 14.33
C THR A 15 14.00 -14.83 14.53
N ALA A 16 13.98 -14.32 15.76
CA ALA A 16 14.92 -13.31 16.25
C ALA A 16 16.08 -14.00 16.99
N LEU A 17 17.28 -13.43 16.92
CA LEU A 17 18.39 -13.84 17.79
C LEU A 17 18.29 -13.20 19.18
N VAL A 18 17.56 -12.08 19.29
CA VAL A 18 17.23 -11.43 20.56
C VAL A 18 15.79 -10.91 20.56
N GLY A 19 15.10 -11.10 21.68
CA GLY A 19 13.73 -10.63 21.87
C GLY A 19 12.67 -11.49 21.18
N VAL A 20 11.51 -10.88 20.93
CA VAL A 20 10.36 -11.50 20.24
C VAL A 20 10.08 -10.72 18.96
N GLN A 21 10.30 -11.34 17.80
CA GLN A 21 10.14 -10.72 16.49
C GLN A 21 8.74 -10.96 15.91
N GLN A 22 8.26 -9.96 15.19
CA GLN A 22 6.91 -9.82 14.67
C GLN A 22 6.95 -9.19 13.27
N VAL A 23 6.36 -9.80 12.24
CA VAL A 23 6.19 -9.17 10.91
C VAL A 23 4.98 -8.22 10.87
N LEU A 24 5.23 -6.90 10.79
CA LEU A 24 4.15 -5.89 10.78
C LEU A 24 3.65 -5.59 9.37
N TYR A 25 4.57 -5.49 8.42
CA TYR A 25 4.24 -5.28 7.02
C TYR A 25 4.90 -6.35 6.19
N ARG A 26 4.17 -6.87 5.22
CA ARG A 26 4.63 -7.93 4.33
C ARG A 26 4.32 -7.52 2.90
N GLY A 27 5.34 -7.48 2.03
CA GLY A 27 5.10 -7.23 0.61
C GLY A 27 4.11 -8.23 0.02
N GLY A 28 3.23 -7.78 -0.87
CA GLY A 28 2.13 -8.56 -1.42
C GLY A 28 0.85 -8.55 -0.57
N THR A 29 0.77 -7.75 0.50
CA THR A 29 -0.46 -7.64 1.32
C THR A 29 -1.11 -6.26 1.15
N ALA A 30 -2.42 -6.18 1.41
CA ALA A 30 -3.19 -4.94 1.38
C ALA A 30 -3.12 -4.14 0.05
N GLY A 31 -2.85 -4.81 -1.08
CA GLY A 31 -2.71 -4.17 -2.39
C GLY A 31 -1.34 -3.55 -2.68
N TYR A 32 -0.36 -3.73 -1.79
CA TYR A 32 0.99 -3.17 -1.94
C TYR A 32 2.02 -4.24 -2.29
N GLY A 33 2.93 -3.91 -3.21
CA GLY A 33 4.01 -4.80 -3.64
C GLY A 33 5.10 -4.92 -2.58
N CYS A 34 5.49 -3.80 -1.97
CA CYS A 34 6.44 -3.80 -0.86
C CYS A 34 6.17 -2.66 0.14
N PHE A 35 6.78 -2.78 1.32
CA PHE A 35 6.74 -1.76 2.36
C PHE A 35 8.16 -1.38 2.76
N ARG A 36 8.43 -0.08 2.83
CA ARG A 36 9.79 0.45 3.07
C ARG A 36 9.79 1.60 4.06
N ILE A 37 10.99 2.02 4.43
CA ILE A 37 11.23 3.22 5.25
C ILE A 37 10.42 3.15 6.57
N PRO A 38 10.63 2.11 7.40
CA PRO A 38 10.03 1.99 8.72
C PRO A 38 10.45 3.16 9.62
N VAL A 39 9.46 3.81 10.23
CA VAL A 39 9.69 4.87 11.21
C VAL A 39 8.74 4.68 12.38
N MET A 40 9.20 4.89 13.60
CA MET A 40 8.41 4.60 14.80
C MET A 40 8.35 5.80 15.75
N ALA A 41 7.15 6.17 16.18
CA ALA A 41 6.95 7.15 17.25
C ALA A 41 6.17 6.55 18.41
N ARG A 42 6.46 7.04 19.63
CA ARG A 42 5.67 6.76 20.82
C ARG A 42 4.94 8.01 21.28
N THR A 43 3.63 7.90 21.46
CA THR A 43 2.79 9.02 21.91
C THR A 43 2.87 9.22 23.42
N THR A 44 2.31 10.32 23.93
CA THR A 44 2.15 10.56 25.38
C THR A 44 1.24 9.53 26.05
N ALA A 45 0.28 8.95 25.33
CA ALA A 45 -0.54 7.82 25.81
C ALA A 45 0.23 6.48 25.81
N GLY A 46 1.46 6.48 25.31
CA GLY A 46 2.32 5.31 25.20
C GLY A 46 2.03 4.43 24.00
N THR A 47 1.15 4.85 23.10
CA THR A 47 0.88 4.16 21.84
C THR A 47 2.10 4.20 20.93
N LEU A 48 2.42 3.08 20.30
CA LEU A 48 3.40 3.01 19.23
C LEU A 48 2.71 3.21 17.88
N LEU A 49 3.28 4.09 17.07
CA LEU A 49 2.90 4.33 15.68
C LEU A 49 4.06 3.87 14.80
N ALA A 50 3.86 2.79 14.04
CA ALA A 50 4.82 2.27 13.08
C ALA A 50 4.39 2.74 11.69
N PHE A 51 5.15 3.63 11.07
CA PHE A 51 4.90 4.13 9.72
C PHE A 51 5.71 3.34 8.69
N ALA A 52 5.21 3.29 7.46
CA ALA A 52 5.92 2.76 6.31
C ALA A 52 5.49 3.46 5.02
N GLU A 53 6.39 3.55 4.06
CA GLU A 53 6.05 3.73 2.66
C GLU A 53 5.43 2.44 2.14
N ALA A 54 4.20 2.49 1.66
CA ALA A 54 3.49 1.39 1.03
C ALA A 54 3.54 1.57 -0.49
N ARG A 55 4.44 0.83 -1.15
CA ARG A 55 4.73 0.97 -2.58
C ARG A 55 3.78 0.07 -3.36
N LYS A 56 2.95 0.65 -4.23
CA LYS A 56 1.93 -0.13 -4.96
C LYS A 56 2.57 -1.09 -5.94
N SER A 57 2.00 -2.29 -6.01
CA SER A 57 2.42 -3.32 -6.96
C SER A 57 2.40 -2.78 -8.39
N PRO A 58 3.37 -3.13 -9.25
CA PRO A 58 4.42 -4.12 -9.04
C PRO A 58 5.76 -3.58 -8.52
N SER A 59 5.87 -2.28 -8.30
CA SER A 59 7.15 -1.61 -8.12
C SER A 59 7.50 -1.47 -6.63
N CYS A 60 8.77 -1.67 -6.29
CA CYS A 60 9.34 -1.27 -5.00
C CYS A 60 10.32 -0.09 -5.18
N ALA A 61 10.19 0.68 -6.26
CA ALA A 61 11.06 1.81 -6.59
C ALA A 61 10.90 3.00 -5.64
N ASP A 62 11.95 3.83 -5.53
CA ASP A 62 11.93 5.05 -4.70
C ASP A 62 11.01 6.16 -5.25
N ARG A 63 10.63 6.05 -6.53
CA ARG A 63 9.63 6.89 -7.19
C ARG A 63 8.59 6.00 -7.83
N GLY A 64 7.32 6.34 -7.62
CA GLY A 64 6.17 5.58 -8.08
C GLY A 64 4.92 5.97 -7.30
N ASP A 65 3.87 5.18 -7.45
CA ASP A 65 2.66 5.28 -6.64
C ASP A 65 2.94 4.70 -5.23
N VAL A 66 3.17 5.59 -4.27
CA VAL A 66 3.57 5.25 -2.91
C VAL A 66 2.67 5.98 -1.93
N ASP A 67 1.97 5.23 -1.11
CA ASP A 67 1.19 5.76 0.00
C ASP A 67 2.03 5.79 1.27
N LEU A 68 1.71 6.70 2.19
CA LEU A 68 2.24 6.65 3.55
C LEU A 68 1.21 5.96 4.45
N VAL A 69 1.61 4.89 5.12
CA VAL A 69 0.73 4.10 5.99
C VAL A 69 1.24 4.02 7.42
N VAL A 70 0.36 3.69 8.36
CA VAL A 70 0.67 3.50 9.78
C VAL A 70 -0.05 2.28 10.36
N ARG A 71 0.61 1.56 11.27
CA ARG A 71 0.02 0.60 12.20
C ARG A 71 0.17 1.12 13.62
N ARG A 72 -0.81 0.83 14.46
CA ARG A 72 -0.89 1.34 15.83
C ARG A 72 -0.85 0.21 16.85
N SER A 73 -0.11 0.37 17.94
CA SER A 73 -0.10 -0.55 19.08
C SER A 73 -0.29 0.17 20.41
N THR A 74 -1.26 -0.28 21.20
CA THR A 74 -1.64 0.31 22.50
C THR A 74 -1.17 -0.55 23.68
N ASN A 75 -0.26 -1.50 23.44
CA ASN A 75 0.31 -2.42 24.44
C ASN A 75 1.81 -2.70 24.23
N ASP A 76 2.54 -1.67 23.78
CA ASP A 76 4.00 -1.69 23.58
C ASP A 76 4.44 -2.76 22.57
N GLY A 77 3.68 -2.89 21.48
CA GLY A 77 4.03 -3.74 20.33
C GLY A 77 3.76 -5.23 20.54
N ARG A 78 2.85 -5.61 21.44
CA ARG A 78 2.43 -7.01 21.64
C ARG A 78 1.37 -7.42 20.63
N THR A 79 0.43 -6.51 20.36
CA THR A 79 -0.49 -6.59 19.24
C THR A 79 -0.46 -5.28 18.45
N TRP A 80 -0.84 -5.37 17.18
CA TRP A 80 -0.85 -4.26 16.25
C TRP A 80 -2.18 -4.25 15.51
N GLY A 81 -2.80 -3.07 15.46
CA GLY A 81 -3.98 -2.85 14.64
C GLY A 81 -3.67 -2.93 13.14
N PRO A 82 -4.71 -2.76 12.31
CA PRO A 82 -4.61 -2.82 10.86
C PRO A 82 -3.75 -1.71 10.27
N ILE A 83 -3.34 -1.89 9.01
CA ILE A 83 -2.73 -0.84 8.18
C ILE A 83 -3.75 0.28 7.97
N ARG A 84 -3.32 1.53 8.18
CA ARG A 84 -4.11 2.73 7.89
C ARG A 84 -3.35 3.64 6.95
N VAL A 85 -4.02 4.16 5.93
CA VAL A 85 -3.45 5.17 5.03
C VAL A 85 -3.45 6.53 5.74
N VAL A 86 -2.27 7.14 5.85
CA VAL A 86 -2.04 8.48 6.40
C VAL A 86 -2.18 9.54 5.30
N THR A 87 -1.62 9.26 4.13
CA THR A 87 -1.81 10.07 2.92
C THR A 87 -1.54 9.20 1.69
N SER A 88 -2.35 9.42 0.66
CA SER A 88 -2.22 8.85 -0.69
C SER A 88 -2.33 9.96 -1.73
N GLY A 89 -1.99 9.63 -2.97
CA GLY A 89 -2.20 10.46 -4.15
C GLY A 89 -1.62 11.87 -4.08
N SER A 90 -2.12 12.78 -4.91
CA SER A 90 -1.74 14.21 -4.92
C SER A 90 -2.63 15.04 -3.98
N PRO A 91 -2.26 16.29 -3.66
CA PRO A 91 -3.15 17.19 -2.91
C PRO A 91 -4.49 17.48 -3.62
N GLN A 92 -4.56 17.31 -4.94
CA GLN A 92 -5.75 17.58 -5.77
C GLN A 92 -6.59 16.34 -6.06
N ASP A 93 -5.95 15.17 -6.07
CA ASP A 93 -6.54 13.88 -6.38
C ASP A 93 -5.91 12.79 -5.49
N PRO A 94 -6.64 12.24 -4.50
CA PRO A 94 -6.13 11.24 -3.56
C PRO A 94 -5.87 9.86 -4.20
N ASP A 95 -6.32 9.66 -5.43
CA ASP A 95 -6.19 8.40 -6.18
C ASP A 95 -5.15 8.49 -7.31
N ALA A 96 -4.61 9.68 -7.61
CA ALA A 96 -3.57 9.88 -8.62
C ALA A 96 -2.22 9.26 -8.22
N PRO A 97 -1.44 8.66 -9.13
CA PRO A 97 -0.09 8.17 -8.83
C PRO A 97 0.82 9.30 -8.27
N HIS A 98 1.29 9.12 -7.03
CA HIS A 98 2.15 10.10 -6.38
C HIS A 98 3.08 9.40 -5.40
N THR A 99 4.32 9.88 -5.26
CA THR A 99 5.24 9.36 -4.25
C THR A 99 5.04 10.12 -2.94
N ARG A 100 4.59 9.43 -1.88
CA ARG A 100 4.57 9.94 -0.49
C ARG A 100 5.63 9.18 0.32
N GLY A 101 6.53 9.88 1.01
CA GLY A 101 7.63 9.18 1.66
C GLY A 101 8.50 9.99 2.62
N ASN A 102 9.55 9.35 3.13
CA ASN A 102 10.52 9.93 4.08
C ASN A 102 9.86 10.55 5.32
N ALA A 103 8.96 9.80 5.96
CA ALA A 103 8.26 10.24 7.16
C ALA A 103 9.22 10.50 8.34
N VAL A 104 8.91 11.53 9.12
CA VAL A 104 9.54 11.87 10.40
C VAL A 104 8.45 12.31 11.37
N PRO A 105 7.89 11.40 12.17
CA PRO A 105 6.98 11.74 13.24
C PRO A 105 7.75 12.31 14.43
N VAL A 106 7.23 13.39 15.02
CA VAL A 106 7.72 13.98 16.27
C VAL A 106 6.55 14.18 17.23
N MET A 107 6.69 13.64 18.43
CA MET A 107 5.70 13.82 19.49
C MET A 107 5.93 15.16 20.18
N ASP A 108 4.88 15.99 20.26
CA ASP A 108 4.85 17.15 21.12
C ASP A 108 4.23 16.76 22.47
N ALA A 109 5.08 16.61 23.49
CA ALA A 109 4.66 16.21 24.82
C ALA A 109 3.83 17.27 25.55
N GLU A 110 3.93 18.55 25.15
CA GLU A 110 3.21 19.65 25.78
C GLU A 110 1.77 19.75 25.25
N THR A 111 1.57 19.57 23.95
CA THR A 111 0.22 19.60 23.35
C THR A 111 -0.44 18.24 23.22
N GLY A 112 0.32 17.14 23.37
CA GLY A 112 -0.18 15.78 23.13
C GLY A 112 -0.42 15.46 21.65
N LYS A 113 0.16 16.23 20.71
CA LYS A 113 -0.03 16.04 19.27
C LYS A 113 1.18 15.33 18.66
N VAL A 114 0.94 14.57 17.60
CA VAL A 114 2.01 14.07 16.73
C VAL A 114 2.10 14.97 15.51
N ASN A 115 3.26 15.60 15.29
CA ASN A 115 3.57 16.28 14.05
C ASN A 115 4.29 15.29 13.12
N LEU A 116 3.79 15.12 11.91
CA LEU A 116 4.36 14.23 10.90
C LEU A 116 4.88 15.06 9.75
N ILE A 117 6.20 15.10 9.63
CA ILE A 117 6.88 15.74 8.52
C ILE A 117 7.15 14.65 7.49
N SER A 118 6.92 14.93 6.22
CA SER A 118 7.18 13.99 5.13
C SER A 118 7.59 14.74 3.87
N THR A 119 7.91 14.00 2.82
CA THR A 119 8.14 14.56 1.49
C THR A 119 7.25 13.91 0.45
N SER A 120 6.99 14.62 -0.65
CA SER A 120 6.30 14.06 -1.79
C SER A 120 6.77 14.64 -3.12
N ASN A 121 6.62 13.86 -4.19
CA ASN A 121 6.79 14.29 -5.59
C ASN A 121 5.84 13.52 -6.49
N GLU A 122 5.51 14.09 -7.65
CA GLU A 122 4.87 13.36 -8.75
C GLU A 122 5.60 12.04 -9.01
N ALA A 123 4.87 10.98 -9.37
CA ALA A 123 5.41 9.64 -9.61
C ALA A 123 6.23 9.53 -10.92
N THR A 124 6.99 10.57 -11.25
CA THR A 124 7.80 10.71 -12.46
C THR A 124 9.26 11.00 -12.09
N PRO A 125 10.23 10.73 -12.99
CA PRO A 125 11.65 11.01 -12.72
C PRO A 125 11.95 12.51 -12.50
N THR A 126 11.15 13.39 -13.09
CA THR A 126 11.30 14.84 -13.01
C THR A 126 10.55 15.48 -11.83
N GLY A 127 9.77 14.68 -11.09
CA GLY A 127 8.97 15.16 -9.96
C GLY A 127 9.82 15.84 -8.89
N LYS A 128 9.51 17.11 -8.61
CA LYS A 128 10.17 17.92 -7.58
C LYS A 128 9.74 17.46 -6.19
N ARG A 129 10.70 17.11 -5.34
CA ARG A 129 10.44 16.61 -3.98
C ARG A 129 10.23 17.78 -3.01
N LEU A 130 9.04 17.86 -2.43
CA LEU A 130 8.60 18.96 -1.56
C LEU A 130 8.34 18.46 -0.14
N PRO A 131 8.65 19.24 0.90
CA PRO A 131 8.33 18.90 2.29
C PRO A 131 6.91 19.28 2.69
N TRP A 132 6.29 18.43 3.51
CA TRP A 132 4.91 18.54 3.98
C TRP A 132 4.80 18.31 5.48
N ILE A 133 3.72 18.81 6.07
CA ILE A 133 3.30 18.53 7.44
C ILE A 133 1.86 18.04 7.52
N GLN A 134 1.65 17.02 8.35
CA GLN A 134 0.37 16.55 8.84
C GLN A 134 0.41 16.46 10.37
N ARG A 135 -0.75 16.47 11.02
CA ARG A 135 -0.84 16.35 12.48
C ARG A 135 -1.91 15.36 12.90
N SER A 136 -1.66 14.64 13.99
CA SER A 136 -2.66 13.87 14.72
C SER A 136 -2.84 14.44 16.11
N ALA A 137 -4.09 14.62 16.54
CA ALA A 137 -4.47 15.09 17.88
C ALA A 137 -5.23 14.03 18.69
N ASP A 138 -5.34 12.81 18.14
CA ASP A 138 -6.15 11.70 18.63
C ASP A 138 -5.33 10.42 18.66
N ASP A 139 -4.07 10.51 19.09
CA ASP A 139 -3.21 9.35 19.33
C ASP A 139 -2.91 8.50 18.07
N GLY A 140 -2.82 9.15 16.91
CA GLY A 140 -2.51 8.54 15.63
C GLY A 140 -3.70 7.89 14.92
N LEU A 141 -4.92 8.14 15.39
CA LEU A 141 -6.14 7.61 14.76
C LEU A 141 -6.48 8.33 13.47
N THR A 142 -6.40 9.66 13.45
CA THR A 142 -6.65 10.50 12.27
C THR A 142 -5.54 11.52 12.03
N TRP A 143 -5.45 12.00 10.79
CA TRP A 143 -4.43 12.93 10.32
C TRP A 143 -5.05 14.09 9.56
N THR A 144 -4.54 15.30 9.77
CA THR A 144 -4.91 16.46 8.95
C THR A 144 -4.49 16.25 7.49
N ALA A 145 -5.14 16.94 6.55
CA ALA A 145 -4.67 17.03 5.17
C ALA A 145 -3.23 17.59 5.10
N PRO A 146 -2.41 17.13 4.15
CA PRO A 146 -1.02 17.57 4.02
C PRO A 146 -0.94 19.05 3.64
N LYS A 147 -0.10 19.80 4.35
CA LYS A 147 0.20 21.22 4.06
C LYS A 147 1.67 21.40 3.72
N PRO A 148 2.05 22.31 2.80
CA PRO A 148 3.46 22.61 2.55
C PRO A 148 4.15 23.03 3.84
N LEU A 149 5.35 22.50 4.10
CA LEU A 149 6.10 22.83 5.31
C LEU A 149 6.66 24.26 5.29
N GLY A 150 7.06 24.73 4.10
CA GLY A 150 7.59 26.08 3.90
C GLY A 150 9.04 26.30 4.37
N ALA A 151 9.81 25.23 4.62
CA ALA A 151 11.20 25.31 5.07
C ALA A 151 12.16 24.51 4.17
N SER A 152 13.27 25.13 3.78
CA SER A 152 14.38 24.50 3.07
C SER A 152 15.72 25.19 3.39
N PHE A 153 16.84 24.53 3.11
CA PHE A 153 18.16 25.00 3.56
C PHE A 153 18.70 26.18 2.75
N ASP A 154 18.39 26.24 1.45
CA ASP A 154 18.85 27.31 0.55
C ASP A 154 17.72 28.25 0.10
N GLY A 155 16.53 28.15 0.70
CA GLY A 155 15.34 28.89 0.29
C GLY A 155 14.69 28.40 -1.01
N THR A 156 15.24 27.35 -1.62
CA THR A 156 14.69 26.66 -2.80
C THR A 156 14.36 25.21 -2.46
N ASN A 157 13.71 24.50 -3.37
CA ASN A 157 13.53 23.04 -3.29
C ASN A 157 14.17 22.37 -4.51
N ASN A 158 15.30 22.91 -4.97
CA ASN A 158 16.00 22.39 -6.12
C ASN A 158 16.72 21.07 -5.78
N GLY A 159 16.80 20.19 -6.77
CA GLY A 159 17.42 18.88 -6.61
C GLY A 159 16.64 17.96 -5.68
N TRP A 160 17.35 17.20 -4.84
CA TRP A 160 16.75 16.22 -3.94
C TRP A 160 16.64 16.77 -2.52
N PHE A 161 15.42 16.92 -2.01
CA PHE A 161 15.14 17.28 -0.62
C PHE A 161 14.50 16.09 0.11
N ALA A 162 15.03 15.71 1.26
CA ALA A 162 14.48 14.60 2.05
C ALA A 162 14.60 14.83 3.55
N THR A 163 13.55 14.44 4.27
CA THR A 163 13.46 14.44 5.75
C THR A 163 13.80 13.07 6.30
N GLY A 164 14.43 13.03 7.47
CA GLY A 164 14.90 11.79 8.11
C GLY A 164 15.44 10.81 7.07
N PRO A 165 14.97 9.55 7.01
CA PRO A 165 13.89 8.99 7.83
C PRO A 165 14.41 8.52 9.20
N ALA A 166 13.56 8.65 10.22
CA ALA A 166 13.68 8.23 11.62
C ALA A 166 12.66 9.06 12.43
N HIS A 167 12.50 8.81 13.73
CA HIS A 167 11.77 9.71 14.61
C HIS A 167 12.46 11.08 14.76
N GLY A 168 11.65 12.12 14.93
CA GLY A 168 12.09 13.42 15.43
C GLY A 168 12.10 13.46 16.97
N ILE A 169 12.59 14.55 17.54
CA ILE A 169 12.66 14.75 18.99
C ILE A 169 12.04 16.09 19.40
N GLN A 170 11.57 16.15 20.65
CA GLN A 170 11.34 17.40 21.36
C GLN A 170 12.49 17.59 22.36
N LEU A 171 13.12 18.76 22.36
CA LEU A 171 14.22 19.03 23.30
C LEU A 171 13.68 19.09 24.73
N GLU A 172 14.32 18.37 25.66
CA GLU A 172 13.92 18.31 27.07
C GLU A 172 14.81 19.19 27.98
N ASN A 173 15.99 19.61 27.49
CA ASN A 173 17.02 20.30 28.27
C ASN A 173 17.43 21.65 27.64
N GLY A 174 18.05 22.48 28.46
CA GLY A 174 18.66 23.74 28.02
C GLY A 174 17.65 24.85 27.63
N PRO A 175 18.14 25.94 27.01
CA PRO A 175 17.33 27.12 26.70
C PRO A 175 16.23 26.91 25.65
N HIS A 176 16.31 25.82 24.88
CA HIS A 176 15.38 25.51 23.79
C HIS A 176 14.44 24.34 24.11
N LYS A 177 14.28 24.01 25.40
CA LYS A 177 13.31 23.00 25.85
C LYS A 177 11.93 23.28 25.23
N GLY A 178 11.28 22.22 24.72
CA GLY A 178 9.98 22.29 24.05
C GLY A 178 10.06 22.39 22.52
N ARG A 179 11.23 22.80 21.97
CA ARG A 179 11.47 22.86 20.52
C ARG A 179 11.36 21.47 19.88
N LEU A 180 10.61 21.37 18.78
CA LEU A 180 10.53 20.19 17.94
C LEU A 180 11.67 20.20 16.92
N VAL A 181 12.32 19.05 16.68
CA VAL A 181 13.48 18.93 15.79
C VAL A 181 13.36 17.68 14.93
N VAL A 182 13.60 17.83 13.62
CA VAL A 182 13.64 16.74 12.64
C VAL A 182 14.91 16.83 11.78
N GLY A 183 15.54 15.70 11.47
CA GLY A 183 16.68 15.68 10.55
C GLY A 183 16.24 15.91 9.10
N ALA A 184 17.04 16.61 8.30
CA ALA A 184 16.78 16.80 6.87
C ALA A 184 18.06 17.07 6.08
N HIS A 185 18.02 16.78 4.78
CA HIS A 185 19.09 17.13 3.86
C HIS A 185 18.56 17.56 2.50
N GLN A 186 19.37 18.34 1.79
CA GLN A 186 19.11 18.82 0.45
C GLN A 186 20.36 18.68 -0.42
N LYS A 187 20.19 18.18 -1.64
CA LYS A 187 21.23 18.07 -2.68
C LYS A 187 20.81 18.88 -3.90
N PRO A 188 21.09 20.19 -3.94
CA PRO A 188 20.68 21.05 -5.06
C PRO A 188 21.36 20.68 -6.39
N ASN A 189 22.56 20.10 -6.33
CA ASN A 189 23.37 19.67 -7.46
C ASN A 189 24.38 18.59 -7.01
N ALA A 190 25.19 18.07 -7.95
CA ALA A 190 26.12 16.96 -7.71
C ALA A 190 27.26 17.26 -6.71
N THR A 191 27.61 18.52 -6.46
CA THR A 191 28.76 18.92 -5.62
C THR A 191 28.34 19.63 -4.32
N THR A 192 27.04 19.68 -4.04
CA THR A 192 26.48 20.39 -2.89
C THR A 192 25.58 19.48 -2.08
N VAL A 193 25.90 19.31 -0.80
CA VAL A 193 25.08 18.59 0.17
C VAL A 193 24.88 19.47 1.40
N LEU A 194 23.66 19.96 1.58
CA LEU A 194 23.21 20.74 2.72
C LEU A 194 22.53 19.78 3.70
N ALA A 195 23.15 19.52 4.85
CA ALA A 195 22.71 18.53 5.82
C ALA A 195 22.56 19.19 7.19
N GLY A 196 21.40 19.01 7.84
CA GLY A 196 21.12 19.63 9.13
C GLY A 196 19.78 19.22 9.71
N VAL A 197 19.08 20.17 10.30
CA VAL A 197 17.78 19.93 10.93
C VAL A 197 16.75 20.99 10.54
N LEU A 198 15.48 20.62 10.60
CA LEU A 198 14.37 21.55 10.64
C LEU A 198 13.85 21.60 12.09
N TYR A 199 13.43 22.78 12.54
CA TYR A 199 12.94 22.97 13.90
C TYR A 199 11.72 23.88 13.97
N SER A 200 10.95 23.72 15.04
CA SER A 200 9.77 24.53 15.36
C SER A 200 9.75 24.86 16.86
N ASP A 201 9.49 26.14 17.17
CA ASP A 201 9.36 26.67 18.52
C ASP A 201 7.89 26.96 18.91
N ASP A 202 6.94 26.66 18.01
CA ASP A 202 5.52 26.99 18.11
C ASP A 202 4.64 25.74 17.90
N HIS A 203 5.04 24.62 18.49
CA HIS A 203 4.29 23.36 18.49
C HIS A 203 4.00 22.80 17.08
N GLY A 204 4.88 23.12 16.12
CA GLY A 204 4.82 22.67 14.75
C GLY A 204 4.05 23.59 13.80
N ASP A 205 3.57 24.77 14.25
CA ASP A 205 2.82 25.71 13.41
C ASP A 205 3.66 26.36 12.32
N SER A 206 4.92 26.68 12.61
CA SER A 206 5.92 27.12 11.64
C SER A 206 7.25 26.39 11.81
N TRP A 207 7.98 26.22 10.71
CA TRP A 207 9.24 25.48 10.66
C TRP A 207 10.36 26.32 10.06
N ARG A 208 11.56 26.12 10.57
CA ARG A 208 12.80 26.79 10.12
C ARG A 208 13.85 25.73 9.83
N ALA A 209 14.66 25.96 8.80
CA ALA A 209 15.84 25.14 8.54
C ALA A 209 17.06 25.71 9.28
N SER A 210 17.93 24.82 9.78
CA SER A 210 19.22 25.22 10.35
C SER A 210 20.11 25.88 9.30
N THR A 211 20.93 26.85 9.68
CA THR A 211 22.00 27.34 8.80
C THR A 211 23.10 26.27 8.69
N VAL A 212 23.46 25.89 7.46
CA VAL A 212 24.36 24.76 7.17
C VAL A 212 25.42 25.11 6.12
N PRO A 213 26.67 24.65 6.27
CA PRO A 213 27.68 24.71 5.22
C PRO A 213 27.48 23.56 4.21
N ASN A 214 28.13 23.66 3.04
CA ASN A 214 28.26 22.50 2.15
C ASN A 214 29.11 21.42 2.83
N SER A 215 28.49 20.27 3.09
CA SER A 215 29.14 19.13 3.73
C SER A 215 29.73 18.13 2.74
N TYR A 216 29.51 18.31 1.44
CA TYR A 216 30.06 17.43 0.41
C TYR A 216 31.59 17.48 0.36
N VAL A 217 32.20 16.31 0.25
CA VAL A 217 33.62 16.09 -0.07
C VAL A 217 33.67 14.87 -0.96
N ASP A 218 34.16 15.02 -2.20
CA ASP A 218 34.17 13.94 -3.18
C ASP A 218 34.86 12.67 -2.63
N GLY A 219 34.21 11.53 -2.82
CA GLY A 219 34.64 10.23 -2.29
C GLY A 219 34.69 10.08 -0.76
N GLN A 220 34.44 11.14 0.03
CA GLN A 220 34.62 11.09 1.50
C GLN A 220 33.36 11.43 2.29
N LEU A 221 32.59 12.44 1.87
CA LEU A 221 31.41 12.93 2.59
C LEU A 221 30.27 13.29 1.63
N SER A 222 29.11 12.71 1.89
CA SER A 222 27.83 13.00 1.26
C SER A 222 26.72 12.69 2.29
N PRO A 223 26.64 13.46 3.38
CA PRO A 223 25.73 13.16 4.48
C PRO A 223 24.26 13.33 4.06
N GLY A 224 23.44 12.35 4.40
CA GLY A 224 22.00 12.38 4.22
C GLY A 224 21.32 11.49 5.26
N GLU A 225 20.02 11.31 5.11
CA GLU A 225 19.22 10.41 5.95
C GLU A 225 19.45 10.58 7.45
N ILE A 226 19.20 11.80 7.94
CA ILE A 226 19.68 12.27 9.24
C ILE A 226 18.69 11.88 10.35
N ALA A 227 19.17 11.13 11.34
CA ALA A 227 18.50 10.90 12.61
C ALA A 227 19.05 11.86 13.68
N VAL A 228 18.24 12.22 14.67
CA VAL A 228 18.59 13.24 15.68
C VAL A 228 18.46 12.69 17.09
N ALA A 229 19.34 13.13 17.98
CA ALA A 229 19.27 12.85 19.42
C ALA A 229 19.71 14.08 20.22
N GLU A 230 19.07 14.32 21.36
CA GLU A 230 19.54 15.32 22.33
C GLU A 230 20.44 14.63 23.37
N LEU A 231 21.65 15.15 23.50
CA LEU A 231 22.68 14.70 24.44
C LEU A 231 22.40 15.21 25.87
N PRO A 232 23.00 14.62 26.91
CA PRO A 232 22.73 14.99 28.31
C PRO A 232 23.03 16.45 28.68
N ASP A 233 23.87 17.14 27.90
CA ASP A 233 24.17 18.57 28.09
C ASP A 233 23.23 19.50 27.31
N GLY A 234 22.19 18.97 26.66
CA GLY A 234 21.24 19.72 25.83
C GLY A 234 21.73 20.00 24.40
N SER A 235 22.93 19.54 24.03
CA SER A 235 23.40 19.65 22.65
C SER A 235 22.69 18.65 21.73
N LEU A 236 22.53 19.03 20.46
CA LEU A 236 21.85 18.25 19.44
C LEU A 236 22.85 17.46 18.60
N TYR A 237 22.75 16.14 18.65
CA TYR A 237 23.53 15.21 17.84
C TYR A 237 22.76 14.84 16.57
N ALA A 238 23.36 15.10 15.41
CA ALA A 238 22.83 14.70 14.11
C ALA A 238 23.64 13.53 13.54
N ALA A 239 23.01 12.38 13.36
CA ALA A 239 23.59 11.14 12.84
C ALA A 239 23.18 10.95 11.37
N ALA A 240 24.12 10.97 10.44
CA ALA A 240 23.85 10.84 9.01
C ALA A 240 24.33 9.50 8.44
N ARG A 241 23.56 8.98 7.48
CA ARG A 241 24.13 8.11 6.43
C ARG A 241 25.14 8.93 5.65
N ASN A 242 26.29 8.34 5.34
CA ASN A 242 27.28 8.93 4.46
C ASN A 242 27.22 8.21 3.10
N GLU A 243 26.61 8.87 2.12
CA GLU A 243 26.30 8.27 0.82
C GLU A 243 27.50 8.34 -0.14
N ILE A 244 28.47 7.47 0.12
CA ILE A 244 29.66 7.26 -0.71
C ILE A 244 29.72 5.80 -1.17
N PRO A 245 30.40 5.48 -2.30
CA PRO A 245 30.47 4.10 -2.79
C PRO A 245 31.28 3.16 -1.88
N THR A 246 32.37 3.65 -1.27
CA THR A 246 33.26 2.88 -0.41
C THR A 246 33.74 3.75 0.77
N GLY A 247 34.08 3.12 1.90
CA GLY A 247 34.66 3.80 3.06
C GLY A 247 33.72 3.86 4.26
N HIS A 248 33.72 5.00 4.96
CA HIS A 248 32.93 5.16 6.19
C HIS A 248 31.51 5.63 5.87
N HIS A 249 30.52 4.74 5.92
CA HIS A 249 29.12 5.06 5.59
C HIS A 249 28.33 5.77 6.69
N ARG A 250 28.97 6.20 7.78
CA ARG A 250 28.32 6.96 8.87
C ARG A 250 29.07 8.26 9.14
N ALA A 251 28.32 9.34 9.32
CA ALA A 251 28.84 10.66 9.66
C ALA A 251 28.00 11.32 10.77
N ARG A 252 28.56 12.33 11.45
CA ARG A 252 27.86 13.10 12.48
C ARG A 252 28.22 14.58 12.50
N ALA A 253 27.33 15.37 13.09
CA ALA A 253 27.56 16.75 13.52
C ALA A 253 26.92 16.97 14.90
N VAL A 254 27.42 17.95 15.65
CA VAL A 254 26.85 18.34 16.96
C VAL A 254 26.61 19.84 16.97
N SER A 255 25.37 20.24 17.27
CA SER A 255 24.96 21.63 17.47
C SER A 255 24.79 21.92 18.95
N THR A 256 25.24 23.10 19.39
CA THR A 256 25.17 23.57 20.78
C THR A 256 24.17 24.71 20.96
N ASP A 257 23.44 25.09 19.91
CA ASP A 257 22.50 26.22 19.86
C ASP A 257 21.06 25.75 19.58
N GLY A 258 20.73 24.53 20.01
CA GLY A 258 19.40 23.93 19.82
C GLY A 258 19.05 23.68 18.34
N GLY A 259 20.05 23.54 17.47
CA GLY A 259 19.87 23.24 16.05
C GLY A 259 19.69 24.46 15.14
N THR A 260 19.89 25.70 15.61
CA THR A 260 19.80 26.86 14.71
C THR A 260 20.94 26.90 13.70
N THR A 261 22.11 26.39 14.08
CA THR A 261 23.22 26.11 13.16
C THR A 261 23.60 24.63 13.26
N MET A 262 24.03 24.06 12.14
CA MET A 262 24.63 22.72 12.14
C MET A 262 25.99 22.77 11.43
N PRO A 263 27.09 22.36 12.10
CA PRO A 263 28.41 22.41 11.50
C PRO A 263 28.56 21.32 10.42
N LYS A 264 29.67 21.39 9.69
CA LYS A 264 30.04 20.37 8.70
C LYS A 264 30.15 18.99 9.37
N PHE A 265 29.58 17.98 8.71
CA PHE A 265 29.60 16.60 9.20
C PHE A 265 31.01 15.99 9.10
N ALA A 266 31.32 15.06 10.01
CA ALA A 266 32.55 14.27 10.03
C ALA A 266 32.24 12.77 10.07
N ALA A 267 33.07 11.96 9.41
CA ALA A 267 32.91 10.50 9.40
C ALA A 267 33.08 9.88 10.80
N ILE A 268 32.48 8.71 11.02
CA ILE A 268 32.57 7.93 12.27
C ILE A 268 33.24 6.57 11.95
N PRO A 269 34.58 6.47 12.03
CA PRO A 269 35.28 5.24 11.64
C PRO A 269 34.92 4.01 12.48
N SER A 270 34.55 4.20 13.75
CA SER A 270 34.22 3.10 14.66
C SER A 270 32.85 2.44 14.38
N LEU A 271 32.01 3.04 13.52
CA LEU A 271 30.66 2.56 13.26
C LEU A 271 30.53 1.98 11.85
N VAL A 272 30.85 0.69 11.72
CA VAL A 272 30.74 -0.07 10.47
C VAL A 272 29.26 -0.36 10.16
N SER A 273 28.85 0.00 8.95
CA SER A 273 27.50 -0.15 8.40
C SER A 273 27.59 0.00 6.88
N PRO A 274 26.67 -0.57 6.08
CA PRO A 274 26.66 -0.34 4.64
C PRO A 274 26.00 1.02 4.32
N ASN A 275 25.89 1.35 3.04
CA ASN A 275 25.27 2.60 2.57
C ASN A 275 23.73 2.61 2.77
N VAL A 276 23.28 2.88 3.99
CA VAL A 276 21.86 2.85 4.41
C VAL A 276 21.59 3.77 5.59
N GLN A 277 20.33 4.21 5.74
CA GLN A 277 19.85 4.86 6.95
C GLN A 277 20.05 3.96 8.18
N GLY A 278 20.23 4.60 9.33
CA GLY A 278 20.20 3.92 10.62
C GLY A 278 19.73 4.90 11.69
N SER A 279 19.01 4.36 12.68
CA SER A 279 18.39 5.15 13.75
C SER A 279 19.31 5.28 14.95
N ILE A 280 19.05 6.32 15.74
CA ILE A 280 19.76 6.61 16.98
C ILE A 280 18.74 6.90 18.07
N LEU A 281 18.97 6.40 19.29
CA LEU A 281 18.08 6.62 20.42
C LEU A 281 18.91 6.79 21.71
N PRO A 282 18.83 7.95 22.38
CA PRO A 282 19.37 8.10 23.73
C PRO A 282 18.46 7.38 24.73
N LEU A 283 19.03 6.50 25.56
CA LEU A 283 18.27 5.77 26.58
C LEU A 283 18.06 6.67 27.79
N ARG A 284 16.83 7.16 27.99
CA ARG A 284 16.48 8.09 29.07
C ARG A 284 15.72 7.43 30.21
N ARG A 285 15.01 6.33 29.92
CA ARG A 285 14.08 5.69 30.87
C ARG A 285 14.51 4.27 31.24
N THR A 286 15.23 3.60 30.35
CA THR A 286 15.55 2.17 30.48
C THR A 286 16.97 1.89 30.98
N TYR A 287 17.83 2.92 31.05
CA TYR A 287 19.27 2.73 31.23
C TYR A 287 19.99 3.85 31.98
N ARG A 288 20.86 3.46 32.94
CA ARG A 288 21.69 4.34 33.81
C ARG A 288 20.94 5.37 34.66
N GLY A 289 21.66 5.93 35.64
CA GLY A 289 21.16 7.00 36.50
C GLY A 289 21.17 8.40 35.87
N THR A 290 21.88 8.61 34.76
CA THR A 290 21.88 9.88 34.01
C THR A 290 21.15 9.70 32.68
N PRO A 291 19.94 10.24 32.51
CA PRO A 291 19.16 10.07 31.28
C PRO A 291 19.94 10.49 30.02
N GLY A 292 19.98 9.61 29.02
CA GLY A 292 20.54 9.88 27.69
C GLY A 292 22.06 9.80 27.59
N ASP A 293 22.76 9.35 28.63
CA ASP A 293 24.23 9.22 28.61
C ASP A 293 24.72 8.00 27.81
N VAL A 294 23.84 7.02 27.58
CA VAL A 294 24.03 5.94 26.62
C VAL A 294 23.10 6.11 25.44
N ILE A 295 23.71 6.04 24.26
CA ILE A 295 23.00 6.18 23.00
C ILE A 295 23.17 4.88 22.22
N VAL A 296 22.07 4.37 21.68
CA VAL A 296 22.07 3.16 20.85
C VAL A 296 21.84 3.50 19.39
N PHE A 297 22.39 2.68 18.50
CA PHE A 297 22.26 2.75 17.06
C PHE A 297 21.75 1.43 16.49
N ALA A 298 20.72 1.47 15.66
CA ALA A 298 20.22 0.33 14.89
C ALA A 298 20.50 0.51 13.39
N GLY A 299 20.81 -0.62 12.74
CA GLY A 299 21.17 -0.66 11.33
C GLY A 299 21.95 -1.94 10.97
N PRO A 300 22.12 -2.26 9.69
CA PRO A 300 22.91 -3.40 9.24
C PRO A 300 24.39 -3.24 9.64
N SER A 301 25.10 -4.36 9.79
CA SER A 301 26.49 -4.36 10.28
C SER A 301 27.50 -5.00 9.33
N ASP A 302 27.03 -5.56 8.22
CA ASP A 302 27.91 -5.90 7.11
C ASP A 302 28.32 -4.62 6.36
N PRO A 303 29.61 -4.42 6.02
CA PRO A 303 30.07 -3.19 5.38
C PRO A 303 29.60 -3.04 3.92
N ASP A 304 29.35 -4.15 3.24
CA ASP A 304 29.14 -4.17 1.79
C ASP A 304 27.68 -4.43 1.42
N ASP A 305 26.94 -5.19 2.25
CA ASP A 305 25.55 -5.52 1.99
C ASP A 305 24.60 -5.15 3.14
N ARG A 306 23.33 -4.94 2.79
CA ARG A 306 22.24 -4.65 3.70
C ARG A 306 21.82 -5.94 4.42
N GLU A 307 22.63 -6.39 5.37
CA GLU A 307 22.39 -7.59 6.17
C GLU A 307 22.95 -7.49 7.61
N LYS A 308 22.56 -8.46 8.44
CA LYS A 308 22.99 -8.58 9.84
C LYS A 308 22.62 -7.36 10.69
N LEU A 309 21.31 -7.09 10.83
CA LEU A 309 20.81 -6.01 11.68
C LEU A 309 21.36 -6.18 13.10
N LYS A 310 22.00 -5.14 13.61
CA LYS A 310 22.63 -5.15 14.93
C LYS A 310 22.13 -3.97 15.77
N ILE A 311 22.47 -3.94 17.04
CA ILE A 311 22.42 -2.77 17.92
C ILE A 311 23.85 -2.46 18.32
N ARG A 312 24.27 -1.19 18.18
CA ARG A 312 25.55 -0.68 18.70
C ARG A 312 25.27 0.39 19.73
N TYR A 313 26.22 0.68 20.60
CA TYR A 313 26.06 1.70 21.63
C TYR A 313 27.28 2.60 21.74
N SER A 314 27.07 3.79 22.30
CA SER A 314 28.11 4.74 22.67
C SER A 314 27.87 5.24 24.09
N THR A 315 28.96 5.40 24.84
CA THR A 315 28.99 5.97 26.20
C THR A 315 29.81 7.28 26.26
N ASP A 316 30.27 7.77 25.11
CA ASP A 316 31.12 8.96 24.96
C ASP A 316 30.49 9.99 24.01
N ARG A 317 29.16 10.11 24.12
CA ARG A 317 28.32 11.06 23.37
C ARG A 317 28.40 10.84 21.84
N GLY A 318 28.37 9.58 21.42
CA GLY A 318 28.35 9.18 20.01
C GLY A 318 29.70 9.28 19.31
N THR A 319 30.82 9.39 20.05
CA THR A 319 32.16 9.59 19.48
C THR A 319 32.79 8.30 19.02
N THR A 320 32.71 7.28 19.86
CA THR A 320 33.06 5.92 19.51
C THR A 320 31.86 5.00 19.73
N TRP A 321 31.82 3.92 18.97
CA TRP A 321 30.71 2.97 18.97
C TRP A 321 31.24 1.57 19.23
N SER A 322 30.53 0.83 20.06
CA SER A 322 30.84 -0.55 20.45
C SER A 322 29.67 -1.48 20.12
N SER A 323 29.97 -2.76 19.88
CA SER A 323 28.94 -3.80 19.74
C SER A 323 28.75 -4.50 21.08
N PRO A 324 27.52 -4.60 21.60
CA PRO A 324 27.25 -5.39 22.79
C PRO A 324 27.13 -6.88 22.43
N PRO A 325 27.37 -7.81 23.38
CA PRO A 325 27.40 -9.25 23.09
C PRO A 325 26.11 -9.80 22.49
N GLY A 326 24.95 -9.32 22.96
CA GLY A 326 23.62 -9.68 22.48
C GLY A 326 23.05 -8.72 21.44
N GLY A 327 23.90 -7.93 20.78
CA GLY A 327 23.46 -6.86 19.88
C GLY A 327 22.92 -7.32 18.53
N LEU A 328 23.18 -8.55 18.11
CA LEU A 328 22.73 -9.04 16.80
C LEU A 328 21.24 -9.40 16.85
N VAL A 329 20.43 -8.74 16.02
CA VAL A 329 18.98 -8.91 16.00
C VAL A 329 18.55 -10.01 15.04
N THR A 330 19.12 -10.03 13.84
CA THR A 330 18.90 -11.05 12.82
C THR A 330 20.12 -11.18 11.91
N ASN A 331 20.30 -12.36 11.31
CA ASN A 331 21.27 -12.57 10.23
C ASN A 331 20.72 -12.26 8.83
N ASP A 332 19.40 -12.11 8.72
CA ASP A 332 18.71 -11.83 7.46
C ASP A 332 19.19 -10.52 6.82
N ARG A 333 18.90 -10.37 5.52
CA ARG A 333 19.02 -9.08 4.85
C ARG A 333 18.14 -8.08 5.59
N SER A 334 18.65 -6.90 5.82
CA SER A 334 18.01 -5.86 6.61
C SER A 334 18.41 -4.48 6.13
N GLY A 335 17.46 -3.55 6.15
CA GLY A 335 17.64 -2.20 5.62
C GLY A 335 17.47 -1.14 6.68
N TYR A 336 16.55 -0.22 6.40
CA TYR A 336 16.19 0.90 7.27
C TYR A 336 15.67 0.41 8.62
N SER A 337 15.84 1.22 9.66
CA SER A 337 15.36 0.90 11.01
C SER A 337 15.04 2.12 11.85
N ASP A 338 14.19 1.94 12.85
CA ASP A 338 13.89 2.93 13.88
C ASP A 338 13.67 2.32 15.26
N LEU A 339 13.93 3.12 16.31
CA LEU A 339 14.00 2.69 17.71
C LEU A 339 13.04 3.50 18.58
N ALA A 340 12.50 2.88 19.64
CA ALA A 340 11.78 3.58 20.70
C ALA A 340 12.00 2.91 22.07
N GLU A 341 12.09 3.71 23.13
CA GLU A 341 11.94 3.20 24.50
C GLU A 341 10.48 2.85 24.77
N LEU A 342 10.24 1.65 25.28
CA LEU A 342 8.91 1.13 25.59
C LEU A 342 8.62 1.22 27.10
N THR A 343 7.36 0.97 27.45
CA THR A 343 6.97 0.86 28.86
C THR A 343 7.66 -0.33 29.52
N GLY A 344 8.08 -0.19 30.77
CA GLY A 344 8.63 -1.30 31.54
C GLY A 344 10.10 -1.63 31.26
N GLY A 345 10.88 -0.74 30.66
CA GLY A 345 12.33 -0.95 30.53
C GLY A 345 12.76 -1.69 29.26
N GLU A 346 11.87 -1.89 28.30
CA GLU A 346 12.17 -2.52 27.01
C GLU A 346 12.52 -1.47 25.94
N ILE A 347 13.26 -1.90 24.91
CA ILE A 347 13.52 -1.15 23.67
C ILE A 347 12.83 -1.90 22.54
N GLY A 348 12.08 -1.18 21.72
CA GLY A 348 11.51 -1.69 20.47
C GLY A 348 12.36 -1.24 19.28
N VAL A 349 12.54 -2.12 18.30
CA VAL A 349 13.13 -1.79 17.00
C VAL A 349 12.20 -2.23 15.88
N LEU A 350 11.91 -1.30 14.98
CA LEU A 350 11.18 -1.51 13.74
C LEU A 350 12.19 -1.48 12.59
N TYR A 351 12.18 -2.46 11.67
CA TYR A 351 13.21 -2.55 10.64
C TYR A 351 12.76 -3.30 9.39
N GLU A 352 13.34 -2.97 8.23
CA GLU A 352 13.20 -3.76 7.00
C GLU A 352 13.98 -5.09 7.17
N GLY A 353 13.36 -6.23 6.85
CA GLY A 353 14.01 -7.53 6.90
C GLY A 353 13.51 -8.52 5.84
N GLY A 354 14.36 -9.47 5.43
CA GLY A 354 13.99 -10.53 4.51
C GLY A 354 15.12 -11.49 4.17
N VAL A 355 14.77 -12.66 3.64
CA VAL A 355 15.75 -13.70 3.28
C VAL A 355 16.44 -13.35 1.96
N ALA A 356 15.66 -13.00 0.93
CA ALA A 356 16.18 -12.70 -0.40
C ALA A 356 16.37 -11.19 -0.59
N PHE A 357 15.48 -10.38 -0.03
CA PHE A 357 15.46 -8.94 -0.22
C PHE A 357 15.25 -8.22 1.11
N SER A 358 16.04 -7.18 1.37
CA SER A 358 16.01 -6.50 2.67
C SER A 358 14.65 -5.88 2.98
N ALA A 359 13.81 -5.58 1.97
CA ALA A 359 12.48 -5.02 2.14
C ALA A 359 11.33 -5.99 1.79
N ASP A 360 11.56 -7.30 1.94
CA ASP A 360 10.48 -8.31 1.86
C ASP A 360 9.40 -8.05 2.93
N GLU A 361 9.83 -7.63 4.11
CA GLU A 361 9.01 -7.39 5.28
C GLU A 361 9.51 -6.15 6.04
N ILE A 362 8.62 -5.54 6.82
CA ILE A 362 9.01 -4.70 7.96
C ILE A 362 8.64 -5.46 9.23
N ARG A 363 9.63 -5.64 10.09
CA ARG A 363 9.54 -6.40 11.33
C ARG A 363 9.68 -5.50 12.54
N PHE A 364 9.06 -5.89 13.64
CA PHE A 364 9.21 -5.31 14.95
C PHE A 364 9.79 -6.36 15.90
N THR A 365 10.77 -5.98 16.71
CA THR A 365 11.20 -6.81 17.85
C THR A 365 11.40 -5.94 19.08
N ARG A 366 11.29 -6.55 20.26
CA ARG A 366 11.50 -5.88 21.55
C ARG A 366 12.38 -6.71 22.47
N PHE A 367 13.21 -6.03 23.25
CA PHE A 367 14.15 -6.63 24.19
C PHE A 367 14.53 -5.62 25.28
N THR A 368 15.10 -6.12 26.38
CA THR A 368 15.66 -5.28 27.45
C THR A 368 17.11 -4.89 27.14
N PRO A 369 17.61 -3.76 27.69
CA PRO A 369 19.03 -3.43 27.61
C PRO A 369 19.94 -4.52 28.23
N GLY A 370 19.43 -5.27 29.23
CA GLY A 370 20.13 -6.39 29.84
C GLY A 370 20.31 -7.58 28.89
N GLN A 371 19.28 -7.91 28.09
CA GLN A 371 19.37 -8.95 27.05
C GLN A 371 20.39 -8.59 25.96
N LEU A 372 20.56 -7.31 25.65
CA LEU A 372 21.61 -6.86 24.73
C LEU A 372 23.01 -7.02 25.35
N GLY A 373 23.14 -6.98 26.67
CA GLY A 373 24.42 -6.92 27.37
C GLY A 373 25.05 -5.54 27.33
N LEU A 374 24.26 -4.47 27.42
CA LEU A 374 24.80 -3.11 27.54
C LEU A 374 25.54 -2.93 28.89
N PRO A 375 26.68 -2.21 28.95
CA PRO A 375 27.48 -2.05 30.18
C PRO A 375 26.91 -1.02 31.18
N GLY A 376 26.36 -1.46 32.31
CA GLY A 376 25.77 -0.57 33.32
C GLY A 376 24.53 -1.16 34.01
N THR A 377 23.76 -0.31 34.70
CA THR A 377 22.51 -0.69 35.38
C THR A 377 21.29 -0.33 34.52
N THR A 378 20.32 -1.24 34.46
CA THR A 378 19.07 -1.08 33.71
C THR A 378 17.90 -0.77 34.65
N HIS A 379 16.90 -0.05 34.17
CA HIS A 379 15.68 0.30 34.92
C HIS A 379 14.42 -0.21 34.20
N GLY A 380 13.36 -0.46 34.97
CA GLY A 380 12.06 -0.93 34.47
C GLY A 380 11.84 -2.44 34.67
N THR A 381 10.57 -2.84 34.66
CA THR A 381 10.13 -4.23 34.73
C THR A 381 9.32 -4.55 33.48
N PRO A 382 9.82 -5.39 32.56
CA PRO A 382 9.12 -5.72 31.33
C PRO A 382 7.73 -6.27 31.62
N SER A 383 6.74 -5.88 30.82
CA SER A 383 5.40 -6.42 31.01
C SER A 383 5.41 -7.94 30.70
N PRO A 384 4.82 -8.78 31.58
CA PRO A 384 4.78 -10.23 31.41
C PRO A 384 3.79 -10.66 30.32
N GLN A 385 3.02 -9.74 29.74
CA GLN A 385 2.08 -10.07 28.67
C GLN A 385 2.86 -10.59 27.44
N PRO A 386 2.54 -11.80 26.93
CA PRO A 386 3.16 -12.33 25.73
C PRO A 386 2.65 -11.61 24.48
N SER A 387 3.42 -11.71 23.39
CA SER A 387 2.91 -11.38 22.06
C SER A 387 1.97 -12.47 21.58
N THR A 388 0.81 -12.09 21.04
CA THR A 388 -0.18 -13.05 20.55
C THR A 388 0.29 -13.63 19.22
N PRO A 389 0.29 -14.97 19.04
CA PRO A 389 0.60 -15.58 17.74
C PRO A 389 -0.44 -15.18 16.69
N ALA A 390 0.02 -15.02 15.44
CA ALA A 390 -0.88 -14.91 14.29
C ALA A 390 -1.91 -16.03 14.26
N GLY A 391 -3.12 -15.72 13.83
CA GLY A 391 -4.22 -16.65 13.70
C GLY A 391 -5.47 -15.94 13.20
N PRO A 392 -6.57 -16.69 13.03
CA PRO A 392 -7.85 -16.11 12.65
C PRO A 392 -8.30 -15.10 13.71
N THR A 393 -8.72 -13.93 13.25
CA THR A 393 -9.27 -12.87 14.09
C THR A 393 -10.63 -12.44 13.61
N THR A 394 -11.44 -11.86 14.48
CA THR A 394 -12.65 -11.14 14.10
C THR A 394 -12.48 -9.67 14.49
N PRO A 395 -12.78 -8.73 13.59
CA PRO A 395 -12.35 -7.34 13.73
C PRO A 395 -13.14 -6.59 14.80
N ASP A 396 -12.45 -5.72 15.52
CA ASP A 396 -13.05 -4.64 16.30
C ASP A 396 -13.36 -3.45 15.38
N SER A 397 -14.64 -3.10 15.31
CA SER A 397 -15.13 -2.02 14.44
C SER A 397 -14.88 -0.61 15.00
N THR A 398 -14.40 -0.49 16.24
CA THR A 398 -14.00 0.81 16.78
C THR A 398 -12.68 1.30 16.17
N PRO A 399 -12.38 2.63 16.25
CA PRO A 399 -11.08 3.14 15.86
C PRO A 399 -9.90 2.54 16.65
N GLU A 400 -10.12 1.81 17.75
CA GLU A 400 -9.03 1.22 18.53
C GLU A 400 -8.53 -0.11 17.93
N ALA A 401 -9.38 -0.83 17.17
CA ALA A 401 -9.04 -2.07 16.48
C ALA A 401 -8.42 -3.16 17.39
N ASN A 402 -9.04 -3.39 18.56
CA ASN A 402 -8.70 -4.47 19.48
C ASN A 402 -9.34 -5.80 19.05
N ASP A 403 -8.93 -6.31 17.89
CA ASP A 403 -9.50 -7.52 17.28
C ASP A 403 -9.43 -8.74 18.22
N ALA A 404 -10.43 -9.61 18.13
CA ALA A 404 -10.49 -10.83 18.92
C ALA A 404 -9.93 -12.02 18.14
N TYR A 405 -8.99 -12.74 18.73
CA TYR A 405 -8.40 -13.94 18.17
C TYR A 405 -9.29 -15.15 18.44
N LEU A 406 -9.70 -15.84 17.37
CA LEU A 406 -10.43 -17.09 17.49
C LEU A 406 -9.45 -18.22 17.85
N ARG A 407 -9.79 -18.99 18.87
CA ARG A 407 -8.97 -20.07 19.43
C ARG A 407 -9.79 -21.35 19.59
N GLY A 408 -9.08 -22.49 19.59
CA GLY A 408 -9.71 -23.80 19.62
C GLY A 408 -10.57 -24.02 18.37
N ASN A 409 -11.81 -24.46 18.56
CA ASN A 409 -12.81 -24.70 17.53
C ASN A 409 -13.83 -23.55 17.39
N ALA A 410 -13.54 -22.37 17.94
CA ALA A 410 -14.41 -21.21 17.79
C ALA A 410 -14.64 -20.85 16.31
N SER A 411 -15.90 -20.60 15.94
CA SER A 411 -16.30 -20.25 14.59
C SER A 411 -17.36 -19.15 14.61
N LEU A 412 -17.69 -18.60 13.44
CA LEU A 412 -18.74 -17.59 13.31
C LEU A 412 -19.97 -18.20 12.61
N ASN A 413 -21.14 -18.11 13.23
CA ASN A 413 -22.42 -18.55 12.67
C ASN A 413 -23.58 -17.94 13.50
N ASP A 414 -24.12 -16.81 13.02
CA ASP A 414 -25.03 -15.94 13.80
C ASP A 414 -24.39 -15.51 15.13
N GLY A 415 -23.21 -14.89 15.04
CA GLY A 415 -22.36 -14.57 16.18
C GLY A 415 -21.21 -15.56 16.38
N LEU A 416 -20.49 -15.43 17.50
CA LEU A 416 -19.45 -16.36 17.92
C LEU A 416 -20.09 -17.67 18.38
N LEU A 417 -19.85 -18.75 17.64
CA LEU A 417 -20.35 -20.10 17.90
C LEU A 417 -19.31 -20.91 18.67
N LEU A 418 -19.73 -21.49 19.80
CA LEU A 418 -18.91 -22.28 20.71
C LEU A 418 -19.67 -23.55 21.12
N ASP A 419 -18.96 -24.67 21.25
CA ASP A 419 -19.57 -25.99 21.53
C ASP A 419 -19.29 -26.52 22.94
N GLY A 420 -18.67 -25.71 23.80
CA GLY A 420 -18.29 -26.10 25.16
C GLY A 420 -17.03 -26.97 25.26
N THR A 421 -16.30 -27.22 24.17
CA THR A 421 -15.11 -28.09 24.16
C THR A 421 -13.78 -27.35 23.93
N GLY A 422 -13.69 -26.10 24.39
CA GLY A 422 -12.44 -25.34 24.46
C GLY A 422 -12.26 -24.25 23.40
N GLY A 423 -13.29 -23.95 22.61
CA GLY A 423 -13.34 -22.76 21.76
C GLY A 423 -13.54 -21.48 22.58
N TYR A 424 -12.88 -20.39 22.17
CA TYR A 424 -13.09 -19.05 22.73
C TYR A 424 -12.60 -17.96 21.75
N ALA A 425 -13.02 -16.71 22.02
CA ALA A 425 -12.40 -15.53 21.42
C ALA A 425 -11.56 -14.80 22.47
N GLU A 426 -10.29 -14.53 22.16
CA GLU A 426 -9.34 -13.85 23.05
C GLU A 426 -9.08 -12.43 22.53
N ILE A 427 -9.32 -11.44 23.37
CA ILE A 427 -8.97 -10.04 23.13
C ILE A 427 -7.76 -9.74 24.02
N PRO A 428 -6.54 -9.64 23.46
CA PRO A 428 -5.34 -9.38 24.25
C PRO A 428 -5.43 -8.05 25.00
N TYR A 429 -4.74 -7.95 26.13
CA TYR A 429 -4.70 -6.71 26.90
C TYR A 429 -4.23 -5.54 26.04
N SER A 430 -4.93 -4.41 26.18
CA SER A 430 -4.51 -3.12 25.67
C SER A 430 -4.97 -2.02 26.63
N ARG A 431 -4.24 -0.89 26.63
CA ARG A 431 -4.63 0.27 27.46
C ARG A 431 -6.00 0.85 27.08
N THR A 432 -6.49 0.57 25.88
CA THR A 432 -7.74 1.14 25.36
C THR A 432 -8.95 0.32 25.78
N ILE A 433 -8.79 -0.98 26.06
CA ILE A 433 -9.83 -1.83 26.67
C ILE A 433 -9.72 -1.96 28.19
N ASP A 434 -8.73 -1.33 28.84
CA ASP A 434 -8.54 -1.39 30.29
C ASP A 434 -9.43 -0.37 31.02
N PRO A 435 -10.51 -0.78 31.70
CA PRO A 435 -11.38 0.14 32.43
C PRO A 435 -10.66 0.82 33.62
N GLY A 436 -9.57 0.24 34.13
CA GLY A 436 -8.90 0.71 35.34
C GLY A 436 -9.90 0.84 36.49
N ALA A 437 -9.85 1.97 37.19
CA ALA A 437 -10.78 2.31 38.28
C ALA A 437 -12.06 3.01 37.81
N GLY A 438 -12.18 3.29 36.51
CA GLY A 438 -13.28 4.08 35.95
C GLY A 438 -14.54 3.29 35.66
N ASP A 439 -15.55 4.02 35.20
CA ASP A 439 -16.85 3.51 34.78
C ASP A 439 -16.74 2.82 33.42
N PHE A 440 -17.48 1.71 33.29
CA PHE A 440 -17.54 0.94 32.05
C PHE A 440 -18.89 0.24 31.90
N THR A 441 -19.25 -0.03 30.66
CA THR A 441 -20.40 -0.87 30.31
C THR A 441 -19.97 -1.92 29.31
N ILE A 442 -20.24 -3.19 29.64
CA ILE A 442 -20.14 -4.33 28.73
C ILE A 442 -21.55 -4.71 28.29
N SER A 443 -21.77 -4.86 26.99
CA SER A 443 -23.04 -5.29 26.41
C SER A 443 -22.81 -6.45 25.45
N THR A 444 -23.66 -7.46 25.52
CA THR A 444 -23.66 -8.55 24.53
C THR A 444 -25.03 -9.20 24.43
N ARG A 445 -25.18 -10.11 23.47
CA ARG A 445 -26.31 -11.05 23.42
C ARG A 445 -25.79 -12.45 23.58
N PHE A 446 -26.55 -13.33 24.22
CA PHE A 446 -26.20 -14.74 24.29
C PHE A 446 -27.42 -15.61 23.98
N ARG A 447 -27.14 -16.81 23.48
CA ARG A 447 -28.12 -17.86 23.20
C ARG A 447 -27.51 -19.19 23.59
N HIS A 448 -28.15 -19.92 24.48
CA HIS A 448 -27.70 -21.26 24.92
C HIS A 448 -28.86 -22.12 25.36
N SER A 449 -28.58 -23.40 25.56
CA SER A 449 -29.50 -24.36 26.16
C SER A 449 -28.91 -24.89 27.46
N ALA A 450 -29.74 -24.99 28.51
CA ALA A 450 -29.28 -25.50 29.79
C ALA A 450 -30.33 -26.38 30.49
N THR A 451 -29.85 -27.30 31.32
CA THR A 451 -30.63 -28.08 32.28
C THR A 451 -30.05 -27.86 33.67
N GLN A 452 -30.79 -28.15 34.74
CA GLN A 452 -30.30 -28.01 36.12
C GLN A 452 -29.06 -28.85 36.45
N THR A 453 -28.69 -29.82 35.62
CA THR A 453 -27.45 -30.61 35.78
C THR A 453 -26.29 -30.09 34.91
N GLY A 454 -26.50 -29.01 34.16
CA GLY A 454 -25.49 -28.41 33.29
C GLY A 454 -24.33 -27.80 34.08
N PRO A 455 -23.10 -27.82 33.51
CA PRO A 455 -21.94 -27.20 34.15
C PRO A 455 -22.07 -25.67 34.16
N ASN A 456 -21.27 -25.02 35.00
CA ASN A 456 -21.06 -23.58 34.92
C ASN A 456 -20.32 -23.23 33.64
N GLN A 457 -20.70 -22.11 33.00
CA GLN A 457 -20.09 -21.69 31.74
C GLN A 457 -19.90 -20.18 31.69
N ALA A 458 -18.72 -19.72 31.28
CA ALA A 458 -18.36 -18.31 31.24
C ALA A 458 -18.85 -17.67 29.94
N LEU A 459 -19.68 -16.62 30.04
CA LEU A 459 -20.01 -15.79 28.88
C LEU A 459 -18.81 -14.92 28.50
N PHE A 460 -18.18 -14.28 29.50
CA PHE A 460 -16.90 -13.62 29.35
C PHE A 460 -16.13 -13.56 30.66
N TRP A 461 -14.80 -13.36 30.54
CA TRP A 461 -13.89 -13.21 31.66
C TRP A 461 -12.77 -12.23 31.32
N GLY A 462 -12.43 -11.31 32.22
CA GLY A 462 -11.47 -10.24 31.98
C GLY A 462 -10.48 -10.01 33.10
N TYR A 463 -9.28 -9.59 32.70
CA TYR A 463 -8.25 -8.89 33.49
C TYR A 463 -7.53 -9.67 34.61
N GLY A 464 -8.11 -10.75 35.14
CA GLY A 464 -7.48 -11.57 36.17
C GLY A 464 -8.28 -12.82 36.51
N VAL A 465 -7.73 -13.69 37.37
CA VAL A 465 -8.40 -14.89 37.88
C VAL A 465 -8.05 -15.10 39.36
N GLY A 466 -9.03 -15.49 40.17
CA GLY A 466 -8.85 -15.88 41.57
C GLY A 466 -9.52 -14.92 42.55
N ALA A 467 -9.84 -15.37 43.77
CA ALA A 467 -10.81 -14.68 44.65
C ALA A 467 -10.49 -13.21 45.00
N SER A 468 -9.22 -12.79 44.98
CA SER A 468 -8.79 -11.43 45.30
C SER A 468 -8.16 -10.67 44.12
N ALA A 469 -8.05 -11.31 42.96
CA ALA A 469 -7.44 -10.70 41.78
C ALA A 469 -8.42 -9.73 41.12
N ALA A 470 -7.96 -8.52 40.77
CA ALA A 470 -8.76 -7.57 40.00
C ALA A 470 -9.22 -8.22 38.68
N GLN A 471 -10.54 -8.33 38.49
CA GLN A 471 -11.15 -9.09 37.40
C GLN A 471 -12.61 -8.72 37.21
N VAL A 472 -13.13 -9.03 36.02
CA VAL A 472 -14.55 -8.88 35.69
C VAL A 472 -15.00 -10.13 34.94
N TRP A 473 -16.05 -10.80 35.39
CA TRP A 473 -16.59 -11.95 34.66
C TRP A 473 -18.09 -12.11 34.85
N LEU A 474 -18.70 -12.84 33.91
CA LEU A 474 -20.10 -13.21 33.97
C LEU A 474 -20.28 -14.65 33.50
N ARG A 475 -21.02 -15.43 34.29
CA ARG A 475 -21.10 -16.89 34.18
C ARG A 475 -22.54 -17.38 34.31
N VAL A 476 -22.98 -18.25 33.41
CA VAL A 476 -24.23 -19.02 33.59
C VAL A 476 -23.98 -20.15 34.59
N GLN A 477 -24.92 -20.36 35.52
CA GLN A 477 -24.83 -21.36 36.59
C GLN A 477 -26.12 -22.20 36.63
N PRO A 478 -26.30 -23.16 35.70
CA PRO A 478 -27.55 -23.90 35.57
C PRO A 478 -27.94 -24.67 36.85
N GLY A 479 -26.97 -25.22 37.57
CA GLY A 479 -27.22 -25.93 38.84
C GLY A 479 -27.75 -25.06 39.99
N SER A 480 -27.66 -23.74 39.86
CA SER A 480 -28.27 -22.78 40.80
C SER A 480 -29.34 -21.92 40.13
N ASP A 481 -29.74 -22.27 38.91
CA ASP A 481 -30.75 -21.57 38.11
C ASP A 481 -30.56 -20.06 38.03
N GLN A 482 -29.31 -19.63 37.80
CA GLN A 482 -28.96 -18.21 37.82
C GLN A 482 -27.84 -17.87 36.84
N ILE A 483 -27.73 -16.58 36.55
CA ILE A 483 -26.54 -15.95 35.99
C ILE A 483 -25.84 -15.18 37.10
N ALA A 484 -24.53 -15.33 37.20
CA ALA A 484 -23.70 -14.65 38.18
C ALA A 484 -22.72 -13.69 37.52
N ALA A 485 -22.61 -12.48 38.07
CA ALA A 485 -21.62 -11.48 37.68
C ALA A 485 -20.70 -11.16 38.86
N TRP A 486 -19.40 -11.09 38.60
CA TRP A 486 -18.40 -10.69 39.60
C TRP A 486 -17.55 -9.56 39.07
N VAL A 487 -17.42 -8.50 39.86
CA VAL A 487 -16.54 -7.36 39.59
C VAL A 487 -15.63 -7.17 40.81
N GLN A 488 -14.36 -7.53 40.66
CA GLN A 488 -13.33 -7.39 41.68
C GLN A 488 -12.48 -6.16 41.36
N GLY A 489 -12.52 -5.16 42.24
CA GLY A 489 -11.53 -4.09 42.24
C GLY A 489 -10.29 -4.51 43.05
N GLN A 490 -9.24 -3.68 43.00
CA GLN A 490 -8.04 -3.85 43.82
C GLN A 490 -8.36 -3.91 45.33
N SER A 491 -9.42 -3.24 45.76
CA SER A 491 -9.96 -3.32 47.12
C SER A 491 -11.48 -3.36 47.05
N GLY A 492 -12.12 -4.44 47.49
CA GLY A 492 -13.58 -4.58 47.45
C GLY A 492 -14.13 -5.13 46.12
N HIS A 493 -15.35 -5.63 46.17
CA HIS A 493 -15.99 -6.34 45.06
C HIS A 493 -17.51 -6.22 45.10
N ALA A 494 -18.15 -6.58 44.00
CA ALA A 494 -19.58 -6.83 43.92
C ALA A 494 -19.81 -8.21 43.27
N TYR A 495 -20.60 -9.05 43.93
CA TYR A 495 -21.09 -10.31 43.40
C TYR A 495 -22.61 -10.25 43.28
N LEU A 496 -23.12 -10.48 42.07
CA LEU A 496 -24.53 -10.33 41.72
C LEU A 496 -25.03 -11.64 41.15
N THR A 497 -26.25 -12.02 41.50
CA THR A 497 -26.96 -13.15 40.88
C THR A 497 -28.29 -12.69 40.32
N LEU A 498 -28.66 -13.24 39.18
CA LEU A 498 -29.91 -12.99 38.46
C LEU A 498 -30.56 -14.33 38.19
N ALA A 499 -31.76 -14.53 38.72
CA ALA A 499 -32.61 -15.66 38.37
C ALA A 499 -33.38 -15.35 37.08
N ASP A 500 -33.63 -16.38 36.27
CA ASP A 500 -34.53 -16.29 35.13
C ASP A 500 -35.98 -16.17 35.64
N PRO A 501 -36.77 -15.13 35.26
CA PRO A 501 -38.16 -15.02 35.67
C PRO A 501 -39.09 -16.02 34.93
N SER A 502 -38.59 -16.71 33.91
CA SER A 502 -39.31 -17.70 33.14
C SER A 502 -39.20 -19.12 33.75
N ALA A 503 -39.72 -20.13 33.05
CA ALA A 503 -39.57 -21.53 33.44
C ALA A 503 -38.28 -22.17 32.92
N ALA A 504 -37.46 -21.44 32.16
CA ALA A 504 -36.20 -21.94 31.63
C ALA A 504 -35.10 -21.90 32.70
N THR A 505 -34.14 -22.83 32.61
CA THR A 505 -33.01 -22.86 33.54
C THR A 505 -31.93 -21.87 33.11
N ALA A 506 -31.64 -20.87 33.95
CA ALA A 506 -30.57 -19.89 33.76
C ALA A 506 -30.57 -19.24 32.35
N PHE A 507 -31.75 -18.81 31.87
CA PHE A 507 -31.91 -18.22 30.52
C PHE A 507 -31.47 -19.18 29.39
N GLY A 508 -31.59 -20.49 29.61
CA GLY A 508 -31.16 -21.55 28.71
C GLY A 508 -32.26 -22.09 27.81
N ASP A 509 -33.08 -21.21 27.22
CA ASP A 509 -34.25 -21.57 26.40
C ASP A 509 -33.97 -21.60 24.89
N ASP A 510 -32.70 -21.51 24.49
CA ASP A 510 -32.23 -21.38 23.11
C ASP A 510 -32.77 -20.15 22.35
N LYS A 511 -33.12 -19.07 23.07
CA LYS A 511 -33.40 -17.75 22.47
C LYS A 511 -32.27 -16.77 22.74
N TRP A 512 -32.31 -15.66 22.00
CA TRP A 512 -31.40 -14.54 22.19
C TRP A 512 -31.84 -13.71 23.40
N HIS A 513 -30.94 -13.56 24.36
CA HIS A 513 -31.09 -12.69 25.52
C HIS A 513 -30.13 -11.50 25.42
N GLN A 514 -30.59 -10.30 25.72
CA GLN A 514 -29.77 -9.09 25.77
C GLN A 514 -29.19 -8.91 27.16
N LEU A 515 -27.86 -8.79 27.24
CA LEU A 515 -27.11 -8.64 28.48
C LEU A 515 -26.40 -7.30 28.54
N THR A 516 -26.41 -6.66 29.71
CA THR A 516 -25.61 -5.47 29.99
C THR A 516 -25.06 -5.51 31.41
N LEU A 517 -23.76 -5.28 31.57
CA LEU A 517 -23.08 -5.10 32.85
C LEU A 517 -22.51 -3.68 32.90
N THR A 518 -22.92 -2.87 33.85
CA THR A 518 -22.45 -1.49 34.03
C THR A 518 -21.84 -1.30 35.40
N ARG A 519 -20.68 -0.65 35.45
CA ARG A 519 -20.10 -0.08 36.66
C ARG A 519 -20.22 1.45 36.62
N THR A 520 -20.74 2.03 37.68
CA THR A 520 -20.80 3.48 37.91
C THR A 520 -20.32 3.78 39.33
N GLY A 521 -19.14 4.39 39.45
CA GLY A 521 -18.42 4.53 40.72
C GLY A 521 -18.14 3.17 41.35
N SER A 522 -18.69 2.94 42.55
CA SER A 522 -18.58 1.66 43.28
C SER A 522 -19.75 0.71 43.05
N GLN A 523 -20.77 1.14 42.31
CA GLN A 523 -21.98 0.37 42.04
C GLN A 523 -21.81 -0.42 40.74
N VAL A 524 -22.32 -1.64 40.73
CA VAL A 524 -22.40 -2.51 39.56
C VAL A 524 -23.85 -2.95 39.38
N THR A 525 -24.34 -2.84 38.16
CA THR A 525 -25.65 -3.34 37.75
C THR A 525 -25.49 -4.31 36.60
N VAL A 526 -26.11 -5.48 36.71
CA VAL A 526 -26.26 -6.44 35.61
C VAL A 526 -27.74 -6.47 35.23
N THR A 527 -28.03 -6.43 33.93
CA THR A 527 -29.38 -6.47 33.36
C THR A 527 -29.45 -7.52 32.26
N ILE A 528 -30.46 -8.38 32.29
CA ILE A 528 -30.79 -9.35 31.24
C ILE A 528 -32.28 -9.24 30.91
N ASP A 529 -32.62 -8.92 29.66
CA ASP A 529 -34.00 -8.75 29.17
C ASP A 529 -34.89 -7.87 30.08
N GLY A 530 -34.30 -6.82 30.65
CA GLY A 530 -34.97 -5.88 31.56
C GLY A 530 -34.96 -6.29 33.04
N VAL A 531 -34.61 -7.53 33.38
CA VAL A 531 -34.41 -7.98 34.76
C VAL A 531 -33.03 -7.54 35.25
N SER A 532 -32.95 -6.88 36.41
CA SER A 532 -31.69 -6.29 36.88
C SER A 532 -31.35 -6.66 38.31
N ALA A 533 -30.06 -6.85 38.59
CA ALA A 533 -29.50 -6.94 39.92
C ALA A 533 -28.42 -5.87 40.10
N THR A 534 -28.38 -5.23 41.26
CA THR A 534 -27.41 -4.17 41.57
C THR A 534 -26.73 -4.44 42.89
N GLY A 535 -25.42 -4.20 42.95
CA GLY A 535 -24.63 -4.26 44.18
C GLY A 535 -23.57 -3.18 44.19
N SER A 536 -22.93 -3.00 45.34
CA SER A 536 -21.92 -1.95 45.53
C SER A 536 -20.75 -2.51 46.34
N GLY A 537 -19.61 -1.81 46.27
CA GLY A 537 -18.40 -2.18 47.03
C GLY A 537 -17.16 -2.39 46.18
N VAL A 538 -17.25 -2.22 44.85
CA VAL A 538 -16.07 -2.24 43.98
C VAL A 538 -15.26 -0.97 44.21
N ALA A 539 -14.01 -1.10 44.64
CA ALA A 539 -13.09 0.03 44.73
C ALA A 539 -11.72 -0.26 44.09
N GLY A 540 -11.14 0.80 43.51
CA GLY A 540 -9.90 0.72 42.75
C GLY A 540 -10.05 0.08 41.36
N PRO A 541 -8.90 -0.19 40.71
CA PRO A 541 -8.85 -0.80 39.37
C PRO A 541 -9.38 -2.23 39.33
N VAL A 542 -10.07 -2.62 38.26
CA VAL A 542 -10.53 -4.01 38.00
C VAL A 542 -9.59 -4.79 37.09
N SER A 543 -8.37 -4.26 36.89
CA SER A 543 -7.33 -4.83 36.04
C SER A 543 -5.95 -4.53 36.63
N THR A 544 -5.00 -5.44 36.39
CA THR A 544 -3.57 -5.27 36.73
C THR A 544 -2.71 -4.85 35.53
N GLY A 545 -3.32 -4.64 34.36
CA GLY A 545 -2.64 -4.10 33.19
C GLY A 545 -1.89 -5.13 32.33
N VAL A 546 -2.22 -6.43 32.44
CA VAL A 546 -1.49 -7.50 31.75
C VAL A 546 -2.37 -8.53 31.04
N THR A 547 -3.62 -8.69 31.47
CA THR A 547 -4.56 -9.70 30.94
C THR A 547 -5.74 -9.01 30.29
N GLY A 548 -6.15 -9.50 29.12
CA GLY A 548 -7.25 -8.92 28.34
C GLY A 548 -8.61 -9.53 28.69
N LEU A 549 -9.45 -9.71 27.67
CA LEU A 549 -10.78 -10.33 27.77
C LEU A 549 -10.80 -11.66 27.04
N ARG A 550 -11.49 -12.65 27.59
CA ARG A 550 -11.81 -13.92 26.95
C ARG A 550 -13.32 -14.08 26.91
N LEU A 551 -13.85 -14.43 25.73
CA LEU A 551 -15.26 -14.68 25.51
C LEU A 551 -15.49 -16.18 25.35
N GLY A 552 -16.42 -16.72 26.15
CA GLY A 552 -16.83 -18.12 26.06
C GLY A 552 -16.01 -19.14 26.85
N ALA A 553 -15.00 -18.71 27.62
CA ALA A 553 -14.27 -19.60 28.53
C ALA A 553 -13.56 -18.83 29.63
N LYS A 554 -13.24 -19.49 30.74
CA LYS A 554 -12.36 -18.95 31.77
C LYS A 554 -10.89 -18.97 31.29
N PRO A 555 -10.01 -18.06 31.74
CA PRO A 555 -8.62 -18.00 31.28
C PRO A 555 -7.81 -19.28 31.52
N ASP A 556 -8.17 -20.09 32.52
CA ASP A 556 -7.53 -21.38 32.83
C ASP A 556 -8.06 -22.57 32.01
N GLY A 557 -9.00 -22.31 31.08
CA GLY A 557 -9.59 -23.33 30.20
C GLY A 557 -10.79 -24.07 30.77
N THR A 558 -11.23 -23.74 32.00
CA THR A 558 -12.47 -24.28 32.58
C THR A 558 -13.70 -23.41 32.25
N ASP A 559 -14.89 -23.85 32.65
CA ASP A 559 -16.17 -23.16 32.42
C ASP A 559 -16.39 -22.78 30.94
N ALA A 560 -16.12 -23.70 30.00
CA ALA A 560 -16.30 -23.47 28.57
C ALA A 560 -17.80 -23.32 28.22
N PHE A 561 -18.11 -22.34 27.36
CA PHE A 561 -19.46 -22.03 26.93
C PHE A 561 -19.88 -22.82 25.70
N ALA A 562 -21.08 -23.39 25.76
CA ALA A 562 -21.77 -24.06 24.67
C ALA A 562 -22.98 -23.22 24.26
N GLY A 563 -22.88 -22.53 23.13
CA GLY A 563 -23.91 -21.60 22.67
C GLY A 563 -23.38 -20.59 21.66
N ARG A 564 -24.07 -19.45 21.58
CA ARG A 564 -23.70 -18.32 20.73
C ARG A 564 -23.58 -17.05 21.55
N LEU A 565 -22.57 -16.24 21.21
CA LEU A 565 -22.47 -14.85 21.64
C LEU A 565 -22.68 -13.95 20.42
N GLY A 566 -23.65 -13.04 20.52
CA GLY A 566 -23.86 -11.96 19.56
C GLY A 566 -22.91 -10.81 19.83
N ASN A 567 -23.08 -9.68 19.12
CA ASN A 567 -22.22 -8.49 19.21
C ASN A 567 -21.71 -8.24 20.64
N PHE A 568 -20.40 -8.08 20.83
CA PHE A 568 -19.80 -7.81 22.12
C PHE A 568 -19.21 -6.40 22.13
N GLN A 569 -19.71 -5.56 23.02
CA GLN A 569 -19.35 -4.16 23.12
C GLN A 569 -18.81 -3.82 24.50
N LEU A 570 -17.71 -3.06 24.55
CA LEU A 570 -17.22 -2.41 25.75
C LEU A 570 -17.18 -0.90 25.51
N SER A 571 -17.75 -0.16 26.44
CA SER A 571 -17.58 1.30 26.51
C SER A 571 -16.95 1.69 27.84
N ARG A 572 -16.13 2.74 27.79
CA ARG A 572 -15.46 3.34 28.95
C ARG A 572 -15.85 4.82 28.98
N GLN A 573 -16.30 5.30 30.12
CA GLN A 573 -16.74 6.70 30.26
C GLN A 573 -17.74 7.13 29.17
N GLY A 574 -18.64 6.21 28.77
CA GLY A 574 -19.64 6.45 27.72
C GLY A 574 -19.11 6.44 26.27
N LYS A 575 -17.83 6.13 26.03
CA LYS A 575 -17.24 6.00 24.68
C LYS A 575 -16.97 4.54 24.33
N PRO A 576 -17.35 4.07 23.13
CA PRO A 576 -16.99 2.72 22.66
C PRO A 576 -15.46 2.54 22.61
N SER A 577 -14.96 1.43 23.12
CA SER A 577 -13.54 1.03 23.09
C SER A 577 -13.31 -0.37 22.50
N LEU A 578 -14.38 -1.14 22.30
CA LEU A 578 -14.40 -2.43 21.63
C LEU A 578 -15.82 -2.66 21.08
N ASP A 579 -15.94 -3.08 19.83
CA ASP A 579 -17.20 -3.54 19.23
C ASP A 579 -16.94 -4.67 18.22
N LEU A 580 -17.18 -5.90 18.70
CA LEU A 580 -16.99 -7.13 17.95
C LEU A 580 -18.34 -7.63 17.43
N ALA A 581 -18.58 -7.46 16.13
CA ALA A 581 -19.84 -7.88 15.51
C ALA A 581 -19.94 -9.39 15.24
N PHE A 582 -18.82 -10.13 15.27
CA PHE A 582 -18.73 -11.57 14.98
C PHE A 582 -19.31 -11.98 13.62
N ARG A 583 -19.02 -11.18 12.59
CA ARG A 583 -19.51 -11.41 11.21
C ARG A 583 -18.45 -11.94 10.26
N THR A 584 -17.19 -11.61 10.52
CA THR A 584 -16.08 -11.90 9.61
C THR A 584 -14.90 -12.48 10.36
N VAL A 585 -14.21 -13.42 9.71
CA VAL A 585 -12.92 -13.95 10.15
C VAL A 585 -11.85 -13.45 9.19
N ASP A 586 -10.91 -12.66 9.70
CA ASP A 586 -9.70 -12.25 8.99
C ASP A 586 -8.65 -13.35 9.11
N GLY A 587 -8.23 -13.86 7.95
CA GLY A 587 -7.17 -14.86 7.87
C GLY A 587 -5.78 -14.22 7.89
N ALA A 588 -4.81 -14.89 8.53
CA ALA A 588 -3.39 -14.53 8.45
C ALA A 588 -2.70 -15.10 7.19
N ALA A 589 -3.46 -15.45 6.16
CA ALA A 589 -2.93 -16.09 4.96
C ALA A 589 -2.00 -15.12 4.21
N VAL A 590 -0.79 -15.59 3.91
CA VAL A 590 0.17 -14.87 3.08
C VAL A 590 -0.21 -15.11 1.62
N PRO A 591 -0.52 -14.07 0.82
CA PRO A 591 -0.75 -14.24 -0.60
C PRO A 591 0.49 -14.86 -1.26
N ALA A 592 0.27 -15.81 -2.18
CA ALA A 592 1.35 -16.31 -3.00
C ALA A 592 1.91 -15.15 -3.82
N ARG A 593 3.24 -15.02 -3.84
CA ARG A 593 3.90 -13.98 -4.63
C ARG A 593 4.56 -14.62 -5.83
N ALA A 594 4.50 -13.94 -6.97
CA ALA A 594 5.18 -14.36 -8.18
C ALA A 594 6.04 -13.20 -8.71
N PRO A 595 7.23 -13.51 -9.28
CA PRO A 595 8.08 -12.51 -9.92
C PRO A 595 7.35 -11.87 -11.13
N ALA A 596 7.15 -10.55 -11.12
CA ALA A 596 6.66 -9.81 -12.28
C ALA A 596 7.82 -9.14 -13.03
N PRO A 597 8.11 -9.51 -14.30
CA PRO A 597 9.08 -8.80 -15.11
C PRO A 597 8.41 -7.56 -15.72
N ILE A 598 8.40 -6.45 -14.98
CA ILE A 598 7.78 -5.22 -15.46
C ILE A 598 8.86 -4.20 -15.78
N THR A 599 8.73 -3.58 -16.95
CA THR A 599 9.37 -2.30 -17.27
C THR A 599 8.31 -1.23 -17.08
N ASP A 600 8.45 -0.44 -16.00
CA ASP A 600 7.53 0.64 -15.67
C ASP A 600 7.52 1.70 -16.79
N ASP A 601 6.33 2.08 -17.25
CA ASP A 601 6.11 3.33 -17.98
C ASP A 601 6.15 4.48 -16.99
N VAL A 602 7.27 5.20 -16.95
CA VAL A 602 7.49 6.30 -15.99
C VAL A 602 6.88 7.63 -16.44
N SER A 603 6.12 7.64 -17.55
CA SER A 603 5.35 8.81 -17.98
C SER A 603 4.10 9.05 -17.12
N GLY A 604 3.61 8.02 -16.43
CA GLY A 604 2.34 8.05 -15.69
C GLY A 604 1.10 7.77 -16.56
N HIS A 605 1.28 7.29 -17.79
CA HIS A 605 0.20 6.96 -18.75
C HIS A 605 -0.09 5.47 -18.86
N CYS A 606 0.36 4.67 -17.90
CA CYS A 606 -0.03 3.28 -17.69
C CYS A 606 0.27 2.34 -18.89
N ALA A 607 1.20 2.69 -19.79
CA ALA A 607 1.61 1.80 -20.88
C ALA A 607 2.68 0.81 -20.38
N THR A 608 2.32 0.03 -19.36
CA THR A 608 3.16 -1.01 -18.76
C THR A 608 3.58 -2.01 -19.83
N ALA A 609 4.84 -2.41 -19.81
CA ALA A 609 5.40 -3.31 -20.80
C ALA A 609 5.80 -4.68 -20.23
N SER A 610 5.70 -5.69 -21.08
CA SER A 610 6.10 -7.08 -20.86
C SER A 610 7.49 -7.33 -21.43
N LEU A 611 8.39 -7.89 -20.62
CA LEU A 611 9.68 -8.39 -21.09
C LEU A 611 9.51 -9.71 -21.83
N LEU A 612 9.89 -9.73 -23.10
CA LEU A 612 9.85 -10.93 -23.93
C LEU A 612 10.97 -11.88 -23.52
N GLY A 613 10.65 -13.15 -23.28
CA GLY A 613 11.60 -14.15 -22.78
C GLY A 613 11.88 -14.05 -21.27
N GLY A 614 11.24 -13.12 -20.55
CA GLY A 614 11.41 -12.92 -19.11
C GLY A 614 12.59 -12.03 -18.74
N LYS A 615 12.83 -11.85 -17.44
CA LYS A 615 13.86 -10.94 -16.91
C LYS A 615 15.28 -11.47 -17.14
N GLN A 616 16.20 -10.55 -17.46
CA GLN A 616 17.64 -10.80 -17.52
C GLN A 616 18.40 -9.95 -16.51
N SER A 617 19.64 -10.34 -16.22
CA SER A 617 20.60 -9.44 -15.56
C SER A 617 20.83 -8.23 -16.47
N PRO A 618 20.63 -7.00 -15.96
CA PRO A 618 20.79 -5.82 -16.79
C PRO A 618 22.28 -5.62 -17.14
N VAL A 619 22.53 -4.81 -18.17
CA VAL A 619 23.86 -4.49 -18.67
C VAL A 619 24.14 -3.00 -18.49
N ASP A 620 25.41 -2.57 -18.57
CA ASP A 620 25.77 -1.16 -18.45
C ASP A 620 24.98 -0.31 -19.45
N GLY A 621 24.29 0.70 -18.94
CA GLY A 621 23.46 1.62 -19.72
C GLY A 621 24.28 2.69 -20.45
N ARG A 622 23.58 3.66 -21.04
CA ARG A 622 24.23 4.75 -21.77
C ARG A 622 25.00 5.72 -20.87
N ALA A 623 24.59 5.85 -19.61
CA ALA A 623 25.17 6.79 -18.67
C ALA A 623 26.01 6.05 -17.62
N PRO A 624 27.05 6.70 -17.06
CA PRO A 624 27.82 6.10 -15.97
C PRO A 624 26.90 5.70 -14.81
N ASN A 625 27.06 4.47 -14.30
CA ASN A 625 26.27 3.88 -13.23
C ASN A 625 24.76 3.73 -13.54
N SER A 626 24.40 3.72 -14.82
CA SER A 626 23.05 3.41 -15.30
C SER A 626 23.01 2.00 -15.89
N VAL A 627 21.82 1.43 -16.06
CA VAL A 627 21.66 0.10 -16.66
C VAL A 627 20.63 0.12 -17.78
N ALA A 628 20.79 -0.82 -18.73
CA ALA A 628 19.96 -0.95 -19.92
C ALA A 628 19.35 -2.35 -20.05
N LEU A 629 18.34 -2.46 -20.91
CA LEU A 629 17.70 -3.72 -21.28
C LEU A 629 18.59 -4.49 -22.27
N PRO A 630 19.20 -5.63 -21.87
CA PRO A 630 19.81 -6.54 -22.83
C PRO A 630 18.75 -7.15 -23.77
N VAL A 631 19.10 -7.33 -25.03
CA VAL A 631 18.25 -7.97 -26.05
C VAL A 631 19.03 -9.03 -26.80
N ASN A 632 18.45 -10.22 -26.90
CA ASN A 632 18.99 -11.34 -27.67
C ASN A 632 17.87 -12.32 -28.07
N THR A 633 18.21 -13.40 -28.77
CA THR A 633 17.20 -14.36 -29.28
C THR A 633 16.36 -15.02 -28.19
N ALA A 634 16.92 -15.23 -26.99
CA ALA A 634 16.17 -15.78 -25.86
C ALA A 634 15.30 -14.73 -25.17
N HIS A 635 15.66 -13.44 -25.29
CA HIS A 635 14.95 -12.31 -24.70
C HIS A 635 14.79 -11.20 -25.73
N PRO A 636 13.82 -11.33 -26.66
CA PRO A 636 13.77 -10.56 -27.89
C PRO A 636 13.24 -9.14 -27.71
N GLY A 637 13.31 -8.60 -26.48
CA GLY A 637 13.04 -7.21 -26.16
C GLY A 637 11.82 -7.02 -25.27
N VAL A 638 11.03 -5.98 -25.55
CA VAL A 638 9.95 -5.52 -24.68
C VAL A 638 8.76 -5.07 -25.52
N GLU A 639 7.55 -5.29 -25.02
CA GLU A 639 6.34 -4.83 -25.71
C GLU A 639 5.24 -4.35 -24.77
N THR A 640 4.37 -3.49 -25.28
CA THR A 640 3.10 -3.13 -24.64
C THR A 640 1.98 -3.22 -25.65
N ALA A 641 0.77 -3.54 -25.17
CA ALA A 641 -0.42 -3.62 -25.99
C ALA A 641 -0.86 -2.23 -26.48
N PHE A 642 -1.71 -2.19 -27.51
CA PHE A 642 -2.26 -0.91 -27.96
C PHE A 642 -3.17 -0.33 -26.88
N SER A 643 -3.03 0.97 -26.63
CA SER A 643 -3.87 1.75 -25.72
C SER A 643 -4.16 3.13 -26.34
N PRO A 644 -5.18 3.86 -25.86
CA PRO A 644 -5.42 5.24 -26.29
C PRO A 644 -4.23 6.19 -26.07
N THR A 645 -3.35 5.88 -25.10
CA THR A 645 -2.13 6.67 -24.85
C THR A 645 -1.08 6.49 -25.96
N LEU A 646 -1.15 5.38 -26.70
CA LEU A 646 -0.30 5.07 -27.85
C LEU A 646 -0.98 5.38 -29.20
N ASP A 647 -2.19 5.95 -29.19
CA ASP A 647 -2.87 6.37 -30.42
C ASP A 647 -2.28 7.71 -30.91
N LEU A 648 -1.58 7.65 -32.05
CA LEU A 648 -0.96 8.82 -32.68
C LEU A 648 -1.88 9.47 -33.73
N GLY A 649 -2.96 8.80 -34.13
CA GLY A 649 -3.87 9.27 -35.16
C GLY A 649 -3.13 9.69 -36.44
N SER A 650 -3.50 10.85 -36.97
CA SER A 650 -2.81 11.53 -38.07
C SER A 650 -1.84 12.63 -37.60
N GLY A 651 -1.65 12.76 -36.29
CA GLY A 651 -0.88 13.83 -35.67
C GLY A 651 0.64 13.64 -35.77
N ASP A 652 1.34 14.68 -35.33
CA ASP A 652 2.80 14.70 -35.21
C ASP A 652 3.26 13.82 -34.06
N PHE A 653 4.45 13.23 -34.21
CA PHE A 653 5.03 12.37 -33.18
C PHE A 653 6.55 12.32 -33.26
N THR A 654 7.19 11.88 -32.17
CA THR A 654 8.61 11.48 -32.16
C THR A 654 8.79 10.19 -31.36
N PHE A 655 9.39 9.18 -32.00
CA PHE A 655 9.97 8.02 -31.31
C PHE A 655 11.45 8.29 -31.09
N ALA A 656 11.92 8.17 -29.85
CA ALA A 656 13.33 8.31 -29.50
C ALA A 656 13.78 7.09 -28.69
N ALA A 657 14.90 6.46 -29.06
CA ALA A 657 15.40 5.26 -28.41
C ALA A 657 16.93 5.25 -28.37
N TRP A 658 17.53 4.96 -27.23
CA TRP A 658 18.94 4.61 -27.20
C TRP A 658 19.11 3.13 -27.54
N PHE A 659 20.03 2.84 -28.43
CA PHE A 659 20.34 1.47 -28.83
C PHE A 659 21.84 1.29 -28.96
N ARG A 660 22.29 0.05 -28.70
CA ARG A 660 23.60 -0.43 -29.11
C ARG A 660 23.44 -1.84 -29.63
N TYR A 661 24.15 -2.19 -30.70
CA TYR A 661 24.11 -3.55 -31.22
C TYR A 661 25.38 -3.86 -32.00
N SER A 662 25.55 -5.15 -32.29
CA SER A 662 26.53 -5.62 -33.26
C SER A 662 25.93 -6.73 -34.14
N GLY A 663 26.58 -7.03 -35.26
CA GLY A 663 26.22 -8.15 -36.13
C GLY A 663 25.77 -7.74 -37.53
N ALA A 664 25.74 -8.72 -38.44
CA ALA A 664 25.53 -8.51 -39.87
C ALA A 664 24.08 -8.76 -40.34
N ALA A 665 23.23 -9.35 -39.51
CA ALA A 665 21.82 -9.60 -39.82
C ALA A 665 20.97 -8.34 -39.64
N ASN A 666 19.79 -8.29 -40.25
CA ASN A 666 18.82 -7.22 -40.02
C ASN A 666 18.29 -7.28 -38.59
N GLN A 667 18.11 -6.11 -37.96
CA GLN A 667 17.68 -6.00 -36.56
C GLN A 667 16.62 -4.91 -36.40
N ALA A 668 15.45 -5.26 -35.87
CA ALA A 668 14.33 -4.36 -35.66
C ALA A 668 14.47 -3.64 -34.31
N ILE A 669 14.68 -2.33 -34.34
CA ILE A 669 14.89 -1.52 -33.14
C ILE A 669 13.54 -1.12 -32.55
N VAL A 670 12.64 -0.60 -33.40
CA VAL A 670 11.30 -0.12 -33.03
C VAL A 670 10.27 -0.71 -34.00
N TRP A 671 9.15 -1.19 -33.47
CA TRP A 671 7.99 -1.63 -34.26
C TRP A 671 6.68 -1.24 -33.57
N ALA A 672 5.73 -0.65 -34.30
CA ALA A 672 4.42 -0.29 -33.78
C ALA A 672 3.30 -0.58 -34.79
N TYR A 673 2.13 -0.94 -34.24
CA TYR A 673 0.86 -1.16 -34.95
C TYR A 673 0.81 -2.44 -35.81
N GLY A 674 1.05 -2.40 -37.11
CA GLY A 674 0.85 -3.55 -38.00
C GLY A 674 2.12 -4.31 -38.40
N THR A 675 1.98 -5.59 -38.75
CA THR A 675 3.04 -6.42 -39.38
C THR A 675 2.75 -6.80 -40.83
N THR A 676 1.50 -6.63 -41.26
CA THR A 676 1.05 -6.99 -42.61
C THR A 676 1.46 -5.92 -43.61
N ALA A 677 2.10 -6.33 -44.69
CA ALA A 677 2.46 -5.40 -45.77
C ALA A 677 1.20 -4.72 -46.35
N GLY A 678 1.30 -3.42 -46.66
CA GLY A 678 0.15 -2.66 -47.15
C GLY A 678 -0.78 -2.16 -46.04
N LYS A 679 -0.45 -2.41 -44.77
CA LYS A 679 -1.24 -1.99 -43.60
C LYS A 679 -0.46 -1.01 -42.73
N ARG A 680 -1.22 -0.27 -41.93
CA ARG A 680 -0.72 0.76 -41.01
C ARG A 680 0.41 0.22 -40.13
N SER A 681 1.57 0.86 -40.17
CA SER A 681 2.74 0.42 -39.40
C SER A 681 3.77 1.53 -39.26
N VAL A 682 4.52 1.51 -38.16
CA VAL A 682 5.67 2.38 -37.94
C VAL A 682 6.82 1.49 -37.47
N TRP A 683 7.94 1.45 -38.18
CA TRP A 683 9.09 0.68 -37.73
C TRP A 683 10.42 1.26 -38.19
N VAL A 684 11.48 0.97 -37.42
CA VAL A 684 12.86 1.27 -37.76
C VAL A 684 13.69 0.00 -37.63
N ARG A 685 14.43 -0.32 -38.69
CA ARG A 685 15.25 -1.53 -38.78
C ARG A 685 16.66 -1.20 -39.24
N ALA A 686 17.65 -1.74 -38.54
CA ALA A 686 19.03 -1.75 -39.00
C ALA A 686 19.22 -2.76 -40.13
N GLN A 687 19.92 -2.36 -41.20
CA GLN A 687 20.25 -3.20 -42.35
C GLN A 687 21.76 -3.16 -42.60
N PRO A 688 22.56 -3.90 -41.80
CA PRO A 688 24.03 -3.87 -41.90
C PRO A 688 24.55 -4.20 -43.30
N GLY A 689 23.93 -5.16 -44.00
CA GLY A 689 24.30 -5.51 -45.38
C GLY A 689 24.07 -4.40 -46.42
N GLN A 690 23.43 -3.29 -46.06
CA GLN A 690 23.20 -2.10 -46.89
C GLN A 690 23.71 -0.81 -46.23
N ASP A 691 24.44 -0.93 -45.11
CA ASP A 691 25.02 0.17 -44.34
C ASP A 691 24.04 1.33 -44.03
N ARG A 692 22.82 0.96 -43.59
CA ARG A 692 21.77 1.94 -43.28
C ARG A 692 20.83 1.53 -42.16
N LEU A 693 20.25 2.52 -41.49
CA LEU A 693 18.95 2.37 -40.83
C LEU A 693 17.85 2.64 -41.85
N HIS A 694 16.77 1.87 -41.76
CA HIS A 694 15.62 2.00 -42.64
C HIS A 694 14.35 2.17 -41.81
N ALA A 695 13.73 3.34 -41.91
CA ALA A 695 12.40 3.57 -41.34
C ALA A 695 11.31 3.40 -42.40
N TRP A 696 10.18 2.91 -41.94
CA TRP A 696 8.96 2.77 -42.73
C TRP A 696 7.78 3.27 -41.92
N VAL A 697 6.99 4.14 -42.54
CA VAL A 697 5.77 4.68 -41.95
C VAL A 697 4.66 4.51 -42.96
N GLN A 698 3.67 3.73 -42.59
CA GLN A 698 2.51 3.43 -43.41
C GLN A 698 1.24 3.82 -42.68
N THR A 699 0.39 4.54 -43.40
CA THR A 699 -0.93 4.96 -42.97
C THR A 699 -1.99 4.20 -43.77
N ASP A 700 -3.24 4.57 -43.56
CA ASP A 700 -4.40 4.19 -44.35
C ASP A 700 -4.35 4.67 -45.81
N THR A 701 -3.68 5.79 -46.08
CA THR A 701 -3.72 6.47 -47.39
C THR A 701 -2.36 6.56 -48.08
N ALA A 702 -1.26 6.44 -47.34
CA ALA A 702 0.08 6.66 -47.87
C ALA A 702 1.13 5.79 -47.16
N GLN A 703 2.32 5.72 -47.74
CA GLN A 703 3.49 5.13 -47.10
C GLN A 703 4.74 5.90 -47.48
N VAL A 704 5.69 6.00 -46.56
CA VAL A 704 7.01 6.57 -46.79
C VAL A 704 8.10 5.65 -46.26
N ALA A 705 9.23 5.61 -46.95
CA ALA A 705 10.40 4.85 -46.58
C ALA A 705 11.62 5.78 -46.50
N ILE A 706 12.38 5.71 -45.41
CA ILE A 706 13.48 6.63 -45.13
C ILE A 706 14.76 5.81 -44.91
N PRO A 707 15.64 5.70 -45.92
CA PRO A 707 16.96 5.11 -45.75
C PRO A 707 17.95 6.15 -45.21
N LEU A 708 18.40 5.99 -43.97
CA LEU A 708 19.48 6.76 -43.39
C LEU A 708 20.78 5.98 -43.51
N VAL A 709 21.62 6.37 -44.47
CA VAL A 709 22.94 5.77 -44.69
C VAL A 709 23.90 6.18 -43.58
N ASP A 710 24.62 5.22 -43.03
CA ASP A 710 25.70 5.48 -42.09
C ASP A 710 26.94 5.92 -42.86
N THR A 711 27.32 7.18 -42.71
CA THR A 711 28.49 7.78 -43.38
C THR A 711 29.77 7.66 -42.55
N THR A 712 29.70 7.05 -41.37
CA THR A 712 30.79 6.96 -40.40
C THR A 712 31.50 5.61 -40.42
N SER A 713 31.23 4.77 -41.43
CA SER A 713 31.83 3.44 -41.64
C SER A 713 31.55 2.42 -40.54
N ARG A 714 30.42 2.55 -39.82
CA ARG A 714 30.04 1.71 -38.67
C ARG A 714 29.01 0.63 -39.00
N VAL A 715 28.75 0.37 -40.29
CA VAL A 715 27.87 -0.71 -40.79
C VAL A 715 26.48 -0.61 -40.16
N ALA A 716 25.74 0.43 -40.56
CA ALA A 716 24.42 0.81 -40.05
C ALA A 716 24.41 1.20 -38.54
N PHE A 717 25.47 1.86 -38.05
CA PHE A 717 25.63 2.21 -36.63
C PHE A 717 25.70 0.98 -35.70
N GLY A 718 26.23 -0.14 -36.20
CA GLY A 718 26.42 -1.40 -35.49
C GLY A 718 27.81 -1.59 -34.88
N ASP A 719 28.39 -0.51 -34.35
CA ASP A 719 29.75 -0.47 -33.75
C ASP A 719 29.80 -0.85 -32.27
N ASN A 720 28.67 -1.33 -31.72
CA ASN A 720 28.48 -1.62 -30.31
C ASN A 720 28.67 -0.39 -29.38
N GLN A 721 28.53 0.83 -29.90
CA GLN A 721 28.41 2.06 -29.10
C GLN A 721 26.94 2.45 -28.94
N TRP A 722 26.67 3.32 -27.96
CA TRP A 722 25.34 3.87 -27.73
C TRP A 722 25.02 4.97 -28.73
N HIS A 723 23.88 4.82 -29.39
CA HIS A 723 23.35 5.75 -30.37
C HIS A 723 21.91 6.15 -30.03
N LEU A 724 21.57 7.42 -30.21
CA LEU A 724 20.19 7.91 -30.08
C LEU A 724 19.50 7.89 -31.43
N LEU A 725 18.56 6.96 -31.62
CA LEU A 725 17.63 6.96 -32.73
C LEU A 725 16.52 8.00 -32.51
N ALA A 726 16.16 8.77 -33.53
CA ALA A 726 14.95 9.59 -33.54
C ALA A 726 14.18 9.49 -34.88
N LEU A 727 12.90 9.09 -34.81
CA LEU A 727 11.95 9.08 -35.93
C LEU A 727 10.83 10.10 -35.64
N THR A 728 10.73 11.16 -36.45
CA THR A 728 9.81 12.28 -36.21
C THR A 728 8.89 12.50 -37.39
N ARG A 729 7.58 12.65 -37.13
CA ARG A 729 6.59 13.15 -38.10
C ARG A 729 6.23 14.60 -37.78
N THR A 730 6.26 15.45 -38.80
CA THR A 730 5.77 16.83 -38.76
C THR A 730 4.92 17.09 -40.01
N GLY A 731 3.60 17.16 -39.84
CA GLY A 731 2.66 17.23 -40.95
C GLY A 731 2.76 15.98 -41.85
N ASP A 732 3.07 16.18 -43.13
CA ASP A 732 3.25 15.12 -44.12
C ASP A 732 4.70 14.62 -44.25
N GLN A 733 5.63 15.21 -43.51
CA GLN A 733 7.04 14.85 -43.54
C GLN A 733 7.40 13.90 -42.39
N VAL A 734 8.22 12.90 -42.70
CA VAL A 734 8.87 12.01 -41.73
C VAL A 734 10.38 12.12 -41.84
N GLN A 735 11.06 12.21 -40.70
CA GLN A 735 12.50 12.33 -40.57
C GLN A 735 13.08 11.23 -39.70
N LEU A 736 14.20 10.65 -40.12
CA LEU A 736 14.99 9.68 -39.37
C LEU A 736 16.39 10.25 -39.14
N SER A 737 16.84 10.28 -37.88
CA SER A 737 18.17 10.75 -37.49
C SER A 737 18.79 9.86 -36.41
N VAL A 738 20.12 9.92 -36.31
CA VAL A 738 20.92 9.30 -35.25
C VAL A 738 21.81 10.38 -34.63
N ASP A 739 21.91 10.39 -33.29
CA ASP A 739 22.77 11.28 -32.49
C ASP A 739 22.55 12.79 -32.72
N GLY A 740 21.33 13.18 -33.09
CA GLY A 740 21.01 14.56 -33.44
C GLY A 740 21.70 15.06 -34.72
N GLY A 741 22.26 14.15 -35.53
CA GLY A 741 22.86 14.44 -36.83
C GLY A 741 21.82 14.82 -37.90
N THR A 742 22.30 15.11 -39.11
CA THR A 742 21.44 15.50 -40.24
C THR A 742 20.43 14.40 -40.57
N PRO A 743 19.11 14.68 -40.51
CA PRO A 743 18.09 13.66 -40.76
C PRO A 743 18.00 13.30 -42.25
N ALA A 744 17.70 12.04 -42.53
CA ALA A 744 17.09 11.64 -43.80
C ALA A 744 15.58 11.89 -43.72
N SER A 745 14.93 12.29 -44.83
CA SER A 745 13.52 12.67 -44.83
C SER A 745 12.74 12.15 -46.03
N ALA A 746 11.44 11.93 -45.83
CA ALA A 746 10.46 11.69 -46.88
C ALA A 746 9.19 12.52 -46.60
N THR A 747 8.50 12.95 -47.65
CA THR A 747 7.26 13.76 -47.58
C THR A 747 6.09 13.00 -48.20
N GLY A 748 4.87 13.55 -48.12
CA GLY A 748 3.68 12.93 -48.69
C GLY A 748 3.01 11.88 -47.80
N LEU A 749 3.34 11.81 -46.51
CA LEU A 749 2.65 10.96 -45.55
C LEU A 749 1.33 11.59 -45.12
N THR A 750 0.24 11.25 -45.79
CA THR A 750 -1.12 11.63 -45.39
C THR A 750 -1.78 10.56 -44.54
N GLY A 751 -2.83 10.91 -43.80
CA GLY A 751 -3.64 9.94 -43.07
C GLY A 751 -3.03 9.46 -41.75
N SER A 752 -3.61 8.40 -41.21
CA SER A 752 -3.39 7.93 -39.85
C SER A 752 -2.58 6.64 -39.77
N VAL A 753 -1.60 6.62 -38.86
CA VAL A 753 -0.80 5.42 -38.54
C VAL A 753 -1.52 4.47 -37.58
N SER A 754 -2.59 4.93 -36.92
CA SER A 754 -3.31 4.16 -35.89
C SER A 754 -4.86 4.31 -35.92
N GLY A 755 -5.43 5.07 -36.85
CA GLY A 755 -6.86 5.37 -36.95
C GLY A 755 -7.66 4.28 -37.67
N ASP A 756 -8.91 4.09 -37.22
CA ASP A 756 -9.79 2.93 -37.43
C ASP A 756 -9.16 1.57 -37.03
N GLN A 757 -9.48 1.09 -35.83
CA GLN A 757 -8.87 -0.13 -35.28
C GLN A 757 -9.34 -1.43 -35.95
N ALA A 758 -10.02 -1.36 -37.09
CA ALA A 758 -10.59 -2.48 -37.82
C ALA A 758 -9.54 -3.47 -38.37
N ASP A 759 -8.27 -3.06 -38.46
CA ASP A 759 -7.16 -3.82 -39.05
C ASP A 759 -6.25 -4.55 -38.03
N ALA A 760 -6.76 -4.86 -36.83
CA ALA A 760 -6.01 -5.56 -35.78
C ALA A 760 -4.69 -4.85 -35.40
N ILE A 761 -4.76 -3.54 -35.18
CA ILE A 761 -3.64 -2.73 -34.70
C ILE A 761 -3.05 -3.35 -33.41
N ARG A 762 -1.73 -3.58 -33.39
CA ARG A 762 -0.98 -3.98 -32.20
C ARG A 762 -0.44 -2.75 -31.47
N GLY A 763 0.14 -2.96 -30.29
CA GLY A 763 0.82 -1.89 -29.57
C GLY A 763 2.21 -1.61 -30.12
N LEU A 764 3.18 -1.54 -29.21
CA LEU A 764 4.55 -1.12 -29.49
C LEU A 764 5.53 -2.18 -28.96
N ARG A 765 6.53 -2.54 -29.76
CA ARG A 765 7.60 -3.47 -29.42
C ARG A 765 8.95 -2.85 -29.76
N LEU A 766 9.92 -3.07 -28.88
CA LEU A 766 11.33 -2.76 -29.12
C LEU A 766 12.17 -4.03 -29.09
N GLY A 767 13.23 -4.05 -29.90
CA GLY A 767 14.26 -5.09 -29.88
C GLY A 767 14.00 -6.29 -30.79
N SER A 768 12.80 -6.44 -31.34
CA SER A 768 12.50 -7.41 -32.38
C SER A 768 11.26 -7.02 -33.17
N LYS A 769 11.04 -7.70 -34.29
CA LYS A 769 9.76 -7.64 -34.99
C LYS A 769 8.67 -8.31 -34.13
N MET A 770 7.43 -7.88 -34.33
CA MET A 770 6.26 -8.41 -33.61
C MET A 770 6.03 -9.94 -33.78
N ASP A 771 6.60 -10.57 -34.82
CA ASP A 771 6.56 -12.02 -35.03
C ASP A 771 7.75 -12.78 -34.39
N GLY A 772 8.62 -12.07 -33.66
CA GLY A 772 9.80 -12.64 -33.00
C GLY A 772 11.05 -12.77 -33.89
N THR A 773 11.02 -12.24 -35.12
CA THR A 773 12.17 -12.23 -36.05
C THR A 773 12.93 -10.89 -36.01
N ASP A 774 14.04 -10.78 -36.76
CA ASP A 774 14.92 -9.60 -36.80
C ASP A 774 15.31 -9.10 -35.39
N VAL A 775 15.70 -10.01 -34.50
CA VAL A 775 16.00 -9.69 -33.09
C VAL A 775 17.32 -8.95 -32.97
N VAL A 776 17.31 -7.84 -32.22
CA VAL A 776 18.51 -7.08 -31.85
C VAL A 776 19.45 -7.94 -31.03
N GLN A 777 20.73 -7.94 -31.36
CA GLN A 777 21.80 -8.58 -30.59
C GLN A 777 22.61 -7.47 -29.92
N GLY A 778 22.16 -7.02 -28.75
CA GLY A 778 22.66 -5.79 -28.14
C GLY A 778 21.88 -5.36 -26.91
N ALA A 779 21.64 -4.06 -26.77
CA ALA A 779 20.86 -3.50 -25.67
C ALA A 779 20.08 -2.24 -26.09
N LEU A 780 19.02 -1.95 -25.35
CA LEU A 780 18.15 -0.79 -25.50
C LEU A 780 18.09 0.01 -24.19
N ASP A 781 18.00 1.34 -24.31
CA ASP A 781 17.97 2.26 -23.18
C ASP A 781 17.03 3.47 -23.46
N ASP A 782 16.49 4.10 -22.41
CA ASP A 782 15.74 5.38 -22.38
C ASP A 782 14.86 5.63 -23.63
N PHE A 783 13.86 4.77 -23.85
CA PHE A 783 12.88 4.90 -24.94
C PHE A 783 11.77 5.89 -24.58
N ARG A 784 11.42 6.78 -25.52
CA ARG A 784 10.36 7.78 -25.36
C ARG A 784 9.50 7.92 -26.60
N LEU A 785 8.20 8.10 -26.39
CA LEU A 785 7.22 8.45 -27.43
C LEU A 785 6.58 9.80 -27.11
N TYR A 786 6.70 10.78 -28.00
CA TYR A 786 6.02 12.07 -27.89
C TYR A 786 4.87 12.16 -28.89
N ARG A 787 3.73 12.76 -28.48
CA ARG A 787 2.60 13.12 -29.37
C ARG A 787 2.78 14.50 -30.03
N ARG A 788 4.04 14.85 -30.25
CA ARG A 788 4.48 16.05 -30.96
C ARG A 788 5.82 15.77 -31.63
N ALA A 789 6.15 16.57 -32.62
CA ALA A 789 7.50 16.58 -33.16
C ALA A 789 8.47 17.26 -32.18
N LEU A 790 9.58 16.60 -31.87
CA LEU A 790 10.73 17.26 -31.24
C LEU A 790 11.50 18.08 -32.27
N THR A 791 11.94 19.26 -31.87
CA THR A 791 12.76 20.14 -32.72
C THR A 791 14.20 19.61 -32.86
N ALA A 792 14.91 20.04 -33.90
CA ALA A 792 16.32 19.68 -34.07
C ALA A 792 17.20 20.09 -32.87
N THR A 793 16.88 21.18 -32.18
CA THR A 793 17.60 21.61 -30.97
C THR A 793 17.34 20.65 -29.80
N GLU A 794 16.07 20.25 -29.59
CA GLU A 794 15.72 19.28 -28.56
C GLU A 794 16.37 17.92 -28.83
N LEU A 795 16.41 17.46 -30.08
CA LEU A 795 17.07 16.21 -30.46
C LEU A 795 18.60 16.27 -30.29
N GLY A 796 19.23 17.41 -30.61
CA GLY A 796 20.65 17.62 -30.34
C GLY A 796 20.98 17.61 -28.83
N GLN A 797 20.10 18.15 -27.99
CA GLN A 797 20.24 18.05 -26.53
C GLN A 797 19.99 16.63 -26.03
N ALA A 798 18.98 15.94 -26.57
CA ALA A 798 18.65 14.56 -26.23
C ALA A 798 19.81 13.61 -26.53
N ALA A 799 20.58 13.84 -27.60
CA ALA A 799 21.79 13.08 -27.93
C ALA A 799 22.92 13.23 -26.89
N THR A 800 22.83 14.22 -25.99
CA THR A 800 23.70 14.37 -24.81
C THR A 800 23.06 13.80 -23.53
N GLY A 801 21.92 13.13 -23.65
CA GLY A 801 21.12 12.60 -22.54
C GLY A 801 20.16 13.60 -21.91
N ARG A 802 19.94 14.78 -22.51
CA ARG A 802 19.06 15.83 -21.99
C ARG A 802 17.81 15.97 -22.85
N PHE A 803 16.77 15.26 -22.50
CA PHE A 803 15.47 15.35 -23.14
C PHE A 803 14.66 16.57 -22.66
N PRO A 804 13.63 16.98 -23.42
CA PRO A 804 12.66 17.99 -23.00
C PRO A 804 12.03 17.70 -21.63
N ALA A 805 11.57 18.76 -20.96
CA ALA A 805 11.00 18.68 -19.61
C ALA A 805 9.53 18.20 -19.59
N ASP A 806 8.82 18.28 -20.72
CA ASP A 806 7.46 17.75 -20.84
C ASP A 806 7.46 16.22 -20.81
N LEU A 807 6.42 15.65 -20.20
CA LEU A 807 6.27 14.21 -20.10
C LEU A 807 5.88 13.62 -21.46
N PRO A 808 6.60 12.59 -21.95
CA PRO A 808 6.22 11.86 -23.16
C PRO A 808 4.94 11.04 -22.92
N ALA A 809 4.31 10.58 -23.99
CA ALA A 809 3.16 9.66 -23.92
C ALA A 809 3.52 8.23 -23.48
N LEU A 810 4.79 7.86 -23.61
CA LEU A 810 5.37 6.62 -23.07
C LEU A 810 6.84 6.85 -22.77
N TRP A 811 7.32 6.35 -21.62
CA TRP A 811 8.73 6.41 -21.25
C TRP A 811 9.20 5.11 -20.57
N TRP A 812 10.08 4.37 -21.24
CA TRP A 812 10.79 3.23 -20.65
C TRP A 812 12.25 3.58 -20.41
N THR A 813 12.63 3.69 -19.14
CA THR A 813 14.00 4.02 -18.74
C THR A 813 14.92 2.80 -18.70
N PHE A 814 14.36 1.60 -18.50
CA PHE A 814 15.10 0.34 -18.28
C PHE A 814 16.07 0.31 -17.09
N GLU A 815 16.03 1.32 -16.22
CA GLU A 815 16.91 1.43 -15.06
C GLU A 815 16.60 0.38 -13.98
N GLY A 816 17.63 -0.02 -13.22
CA GLY A 816 17.62 -1.15 -12.27
C GLY A 816 16.72 -0.98 -11.06
N GLN A 817 16.19 0.23 -10.83
CA GLN A 817 15.17 0.51 -9.80
C GLN A 817 13.75 0.24 -10.32
N HIS A 818 13.56 0.09 -11.64
CA HIS A 818 12.28 -0.02 -12.35
C HIS A 818 12.13 -1.32 -13.14
N THR A 819 13.09 -2.25 -12.99
CA THR A 819 13.14 -3.57 -13.65
C THR A 819 13.28 -4.71 -12.64
N GLN A 820 13.07 -4.42 -11.36
CA GLN A 820 13.16 -5.44 -10.31
C GLN A 820 11.93 -6.34 -10.37
N ALA A 821 12.14 -7.58 -10.80
CA ALA A 821 11.26 -8.68 -10.44
C ALA A 821 11.10 -8.72 -8.92
N HIS A 822 9.97 -8.19 -8.44
CA HIS A 822 9.51 -8.38 -7.10
C HIS A 822 8.48 -9.49 -7.09
N ASP A 823 8.54 -10.25 -6.02
CA ASP A 823 7.44 -11.08 -5.55
C ASP A 823 6.22 -10.18 -5.30
N VAL A 824 5.28 -10.15 -6.25
CA VAL A 824 4.02 -9.42 -6.11
C VAL A 824 2.88 -10.41 -5.91
N ALA A 825 1.88 -10.03 -5.11
CA ALA A 825 0.75 -10.92 -4.81
C ALA A 825 -0.21 -11.10 -5.99
N GLU A 826 -0.11 -10.25 -7.00
CA GLU A 826 -0.95 -10.30 -8.20
C GLU A 826 -0.16 -9.76 -9.39
N PRO A 827 0.85 -10.49 -9.92
CA PRO A 827 1.27 -10.21 -11.26
C PRO A 827 0.11 -10.65 -12.12
N ILE A 828 -0.60 -9.68 -12.73
CA ILE A 828 -1.50 -10.06 -13.80
C ILE A 828 -0.62 -10.74 -14.85
N THR A 829 -0.79 -12.05 -14.97
CA THR A 829 -0.07 -12.90 -15.91
C THR A 829 -1.09 -13.42 -16.91
N GLY A 830 -0.75 -13.37 -18.20
CA GLY A 830 -1.66 -13.69 -19.30
C GLY A 830 -2.23 -12.46 -20.00
N PRO A 831 -3.16 -12.66 -20.95
CA PRO A 831 -3.70 -11.60 -21.80
C PRO A 831 -4.38 -10.51 -20.96
N GLN A 832 -4.18 -9.25 -21.33
CA GLN A 832 -4.75 -8.10 -20.60
C GLN A 832 -5.46 -7.12 -21.52
N THR A 833 -6.36 -6.34 -20.93
CA THR A 833 -6.86 -5.09 -21.51
C THR A 833 -6.40 -3.92 -20.65
N SER A 834 -5.83 -2.90 -21.30
CA SER A 834 -5.26 -1.75 -20.61
C SER A 834 -6.35 -0.83 -20.05
N ASP A 835 -6.16 -0.30 -18.85
CA ASP A 835 -6.91 0.86 -18.38
C ASP A 835 -6.31 2.13 -18.98
N ALA A 836 -7.14 2.91 -19.67
CA ALA A 836 -6.79 4.17 -20.30
C ALA A 836 -6.88 5.37 -19.33
N SER A 837 -7.34 5.16 -18.09
CA SER A 837 -7.35 6.18 -17.05
C SER A 837 -5.94 6.46 -16.49
N THR A 838 -5.81 7.55 -15.72
CA THR A 838 -4.58 7.87 -14.98
C THR A 838 -4.32 6.98 -13.76
N HIS A 839 -5.22 6.02 -13.46
CA HIS A 839 -5.16 5.17 -12.26
C HIS A 839 -4.67 3.73 -12.53
N CYS A 840 -4.38 3.39 -13.79
CA CYS A 840 -3.76 2.14 -14.23
C CYS A 840 -4.44 0.86 -13.70
N ALA A 841 -5.77 0.80 -13.64
CA ALA A 841 -6.55 -0.37 -13.22
C ALA A 841 -6.66 -1.44 -14.33
N HIS A 842 -5.53 -1.93 -14.85
CA HIS A 842 -5.48 -2.96 -15.89
C HIS A 842 -6.31 -4.20 -15.52
N ALA A 843 -6.96 -4.81 -16.51
CA ALA A 843 -7.78 -5.99 -16.33
C ALA A 843 -7.20 -7.22 -17.02
N THR A 844 -7.30 -8.37 -16.36
CA THR A 844 -6.91 -9.68 -16.89
C THR A 844 -8.02 -10.19 -17.81
N VAL A 845 -7.65 -10.96 -18.82
CA VAL A 845 -8.60 -11.62 -19.73
C VAL A 845 -8.39 -13.13 -19.66
N SER A 846 -9.46 -13.89 -19.44
CA SER A 846 -9.46 -15.36 -19.36
C SER A 846 -10.44 -15.97 -20.35
N GLY A 847 -10.21 -17.23 -20.76
CA GLY A 847 -11.05 -17.98 -21.71
C GLY A 847 -10.60 -17.88 -23.19
N ASN A 848 -9.67 -16.97 -23.49
CA ASN A 848 -9.26 -16.62 -24.85
C ASN A 848 -10.42 -16.08 -25.71
N PRO A 849 -11.15 -15.06 -25.22
CA PRO A 849 -12.27 -14.50 -25.97
C PRO A 849 -11.79 -13.91 -27.30
N ALA A 850 -12.65 -13.98 -28.31
CA ALA A 850 -12.31 -13.44 -29.63
C ALA A 850 -12.39 -11.91 -29.62
N VAL A 851 -11.37 -11.26 -30.19
CA VAL A 851 -11.45 -9.83 -30.52
C VAL A 851 -12.22 -9.66 -31.83
N VAL A 852 -13.24 -8.82 -31.80
CA VAL A 852 -14.08 -8.53 -32.95
C VAL A 852 -14.18 -7.02 -33.18
N PRO A 853 -14.59 -6.56 -34.38
CA PRO A 853 -14.91 -5.16 -34.57
C PRO A 853 -15.96 -4.68 -33.55
N GLY A 854 -15.62 -3.63 -32.81
CA GLY A 854 -16.43 -3.04 -31.76
C GLY A 854 -17.41 -1.98 -32.29
N LYS A 855 -18.10 -1.33 -31.37
CA LYS A 855 -18.83 -0.08 -31.63
C LYS A 855 -17.84 1.07 -31.82
N VAL A 856 -16.75 1.07 -31.06
CA VAL A 856 -15.60 1.97 -31.19
C VAL A 856 -14.34 1.12 -31.25
N GLY A 857 -13.73 1.00 -32.44
CA GLY A 857 -12.51 0.20 -32.58
C GLY A 857 -12.77 -1.30 -32.46
N ASN A 858 -12.17 -1.95 -31.45
CA ASN A 858 -12.29 -3.39 -31.21
C ASN A 858 -13.10 -3.67 -29.94
N ALA A 859 -13.59 -4.90 -29.81
CA ALA A 859 -14.38 -5.35 -28.67
C ALA A 859 -14.04 -6.79 -28.31
N VAL A 860 -14.33 -7.17 -27.06
CA VAL A 860 -14.18 -8.55 -26.58
C VAL A 860 -15.51 -9.30 -26.76
N ARG A 861 -15.49 -10.40 -27.50
CA ARG A 861 -16.62 -11.32 -27.66
C ARG A 861 -16.48 -12.50 -26.70
N PHE A 862 -17.44 -12.60 -25.79
CA PHE A 862 -17.61 -13.68 -24.80
C PHE A 862 -18.47 -14.81 -25.39
N ASP A 863 -17.99 -16.04 -25.29
CA ASP A 863 -18.61 -17.22 -25.87
C ASP A 863 -19.66 -17.91 -24.98
N GLY A 864 -19.76 -17.50 -23.72
CA GLY A 864 -20.65 -18.09 -22.71
C GLY A 864 -20.10 -19.36 -22.05
N VAL A 865 -18.87 -19.77 -22.37
CA VAL A 865 -18.25 -21.02 -21.90
C VAL A 865 -17.21 -20.78 -20.83
N ASP A 866 -16.22 -19.92 -20.99
CA ASP A 866 -15.19 -19.66 -19.94
C ASP A 866 -14.61 -18.24 -19.95
N ASP A 867 -15.07 -17.40 -20.89
CA ASP A 867 -14.61 -16.03 -21.06
C ASP A 867 -14.96 -15.12 -19.89
N ALA A 868 -13.97 -14.34 -19.42
CA ALA A 868 -14.17 -13.25 -18.46
C ALA A 868 -13.08 -12.19 -18.58
N VAL A 869 -13.41 -10.95 -18.21
CA VAL A 869 -12.42 -9.89 -17.98
C VAL A 869 -12.45 -9.53 -16.50
N TYR A 870 -11.32 -9.55 -15.81
CA TYR A 870 -11.25 -9.26 -14.38
C TYR A 870 -10.30 -8.09 -14.10
N MET A 871 -10.90 -6.97 -13.70
CA MET A 871 -10.19 -5.80 -13.18
C MET A 871 -10.05 -5.94 -11.66
N PRO A 872 -8.83 -6.11 -11.11
CA PRO A 872 -8.64 -6.25 -9.66
C PRO A 872 -9.14 -5.03 -8.88
N TYR A 873 -9.54 -5.26 -7.62
CA TYR A 873 -9.97 -4.17 -6.75
C TYR A 873 -8.84 -3.16 -6.52
N LYS A 874 -9.16 -1.88 -6.71
CA LYS A 874 -8.33 -0.73 -6.32
C LYS A 874 -9.20 0.32 -5.64
N PRO A 875 -8.66 1.11 -4.69
CA PRO A 875 -9.40 2.23 -4.09
C PRO A 875 -9.94 3.23 -5.14
N SER A 876 -9.21 3.46 -6.23
CA SER A 876 -9.65 4.34 -7.33
C SER A 876 -10.98 3.93 -7.95
N ILE A 877 -11.27 2.63 -8.03
CA ILE A 877 -12.51 2.06 -8.60
C ILE A 877 -13.55 1.64 -7.55
N ALA A 878 -13.34 2.00 -6.28
CA ALA A 878 -14.29 1.73 -5.21
C ALA A 878 -15.42 2.79 -5.23
N VAL A 879 -16.62 2.40 -5.63
CA VAL A 879 -17.73 3.37 -5.83
C VAL A 879 -18.31 3.92 -4.53
N GLY A 880 -18.16 3.22 -3.40
CA GLY A 880 -18.50 3.72 -2.06
C GLY A 880 -19.98 4.06 -1.87
N ASP A 881 -20.24 5.10 -1.06
CA ASP A 881 -21.54 5.74 -0.85
C ASP A 881 -21.75 7.01 -1.70
N GLY A 882 -20.73 7.40 -2.46
CA GLY A 882 -20.73 8.59 -3.31
C GLY A 882 -21.43 8.39 -4.66
N ASP A 883 -21.42 9.45 -5.46
CA ASP A 883 -21.93 9.43 -6.82
C ASP A 883 -20.98 8.70 -7.76
N PHE A 884 -21.52 7.85 -8.62
CA PHE A 884 -20.75 7.08 -9.59
C PHE A 884 -21.54 6.80 -10.86
N THR A 885 -20.81 6.48 -11.93
CA THR A 885 -21.37 5.96 -13.18
C THR A 885 -20.54 4.78 -13.66
N VAL A 886 -21.19 3.68 -14.05
CA VAL A 886 -20.60 2.53 -14.74
C VAL A 886 -21.29 2.37 -16.09
N SER A 887 -20.55 2.34 -17.19
CA SER A 887 -21.12 2.27 -18.54
C SER A 887 -20.35 1.35 -19.47
N THR A 888 -21.02 0.80 -20.48
CA THR A 888 -20.40 0.01 -21.55
C THR A 888 -21.33 -0.08 -22.77
N TRP A 889 -20.78 -0.34 -23.95
CA TRP A 889 -21.55 -0.86 -25.08
C TRP A 889 -21.73 -2.37 -24.93
N LEU A 890 -22.97 -2.82 -25.08
CA LEU A 890 -23.40 -4.21 -24.96
C LEU A 890 -24.04 -4.68 -26.26
N ARG A 891 -23.66 -5.86 -26.73
CA ARG A 891 -24.33 -6.58 -27.82
C ARG A 891 -24.41 -8.05 -27.45
N TYR A 892 -25.60 -8.64 -27.35
CA TYR A 892 -25.71 -10.04 -26.93
C TYR A 892 -26.93 -10.75 -27.50
N THR A 893 -26.89 -12.09 -27.50
CA THR A 893 -27.97 -12.96 -28.01
C THR A 893 -28.30 -14.13 -27.08
N GLY A 894 -27.62 -14.23 -25.93
CA GLY A 894 -27.90 -15.28 -24.93
C GLY A 894 -29.35 -15.23 -24.44
N THR A 895 -29.90 -16.38 -24.07
CA THR A 895 -31.31 -16.54 -23.67
C THR A 895 -31.50 -16.77 -22.16
N GLY A 896 -30.46 -17.22 -21.45
CA GLY A 896 -30.42 -17.29 -19.98
C GLY A 896 -29.99 -15.96 -19.35
N ASP A 897 -29.84 -15.89 -18.03
CA ASP A 897 -29.28 -14.71 -17.36
C ASP A 897 -27.85 -14.41 -17.85
N GLN A 898 -27.62 -13.18 -18.32
CA GLN A 898 -26.36 -12.75 -18.97
C GLN A 898 -25.65 -11.68 -18.13
N VAL A 899 -24.59 -12.04 -17.39
CA VAL A 899 -23.84 -11.05 -16.60
C VAL A 899 -23.06 -10.11 -17.50
N VAL A 900 -23.38 -8.82 -17.45
CA VAL A 900 -22.61 -7.76 -18.15
C VAL A 900 -21.38 -7.45 -17.31
N PHE A 901 -21.59 -7.11 -16.04
CA PHE A 901 -20.53 -6.92 -15.07
C PHE A 901 -20.97 -7.30 -13.65
N TRP A 902 -19.99 -7.60 -12.80
CA TRP A 902 -20.14 -7.93 -11.39
C TRP A 902 -19.00 -7.32 -10.59
N ALA A 903 -19.29 -6.63 -9.49
CA ALA A 903 -18.30 -6.02 -8.63
C ALA A 903 -18.51 -6.39 -7.16
N TYR A 904 -17.39 -6.49 -6.44
CA TYR A 904 -17.32 -6.64 -4.98
C TYR A 904 -17.72 -8.04 -4.47
N GLY A 905 -18.88 -8.22 -3.85
CA GLY A 905 -19.32 -9.48 -3.24
C GLY A 905 -20.29 -10.29 -4.10
N SER A 906 -20.39 -11.59 -3.84
CA SER A 906 -21.24 -12.54 -4.58
C SER A 906 -22.28 -13.28 -3.72
N GLY A 907 -22.17 -13.17 -2.38
CA GLY A 907 -23.13 -13.70 -1.42
C GLY A 907 -24.42 -12.87 -1.34
N ALA A 908 -25.51 -13.48 -0.88
CA ALA A 908 -26.85 -12.87 -0.87
C ALA A 908 -26.98 -11.61 0.00
N THR A 909 -26.05 -11.41 0.92
CA THR A 909 -25.96 -10.24 1.82
C THR A 909 -24.63 -9.51 1.66
N GLU A 910 -23.77 -9.95 0.73
CA GLU A 910 -22.50 -9.30 0.49
C GLU A 910 -22.70 -8.04 -0.35
N ARG A 911 -22.05 -6.95 0.06
CA ARG A 911 -22.07 -5.71 -0.71
C ARG A 911 -21.58 -5.99 -2.12
N GLY A 912 -22.32 -5.52 -3.10
CA GLY A 912 -22.12 -5.94 -4.49
C GLY A 912 -22.84 -5.00 -5.43
N LEU A 913 -22.25 -4.80 -6.59
CA LEU A 913 -22.86 -4.07 -7.68
C LEU A 913 -22.76 -4.93 -8.94
N TRP A 914 -23.89 -5.30 -9.52
CA TRP A 914 -23.88 -6.10 -10.75
C TRP A 914 -25.02 -5.71 -11.68
N MET A 915 -24.78 -5.95 -12.97
CA MET A 915 -25.77 -5.78 -14.03
C MET A 915 -25.86 -7.06 -14.85
N ARG A 916 -27.09 -7.48 -15.17
CA ARG A 916 -27.33 -8.61 -16.07
C ARG A 916 -28.54 -8.41 -16.97
N GLY A 917 -28.48 -8.99 -18.16
CA GLY A 917 -29.65 -9.25 -19.00
C GLY A 917 -30.45 -10.42 -18.44
N GLN A 918 -31.77 -10.31 -18.45
CA GLN A 918 -32.69 -11.38 -18.08
C GLN A 918 -33.73 -11.57 -19.19
N PRO A 919 -33.39 -12.26 -20.29
CA PRO A 919 -34.27 -12.36 -21.44
C PRO A 919 -35.62 -13.01 -21.13
N GLY A 920 -35.64 -14.04 -20.28
CA GLY A 920 -36.89 -14.66 -19.81
C GLY A 920 -37.80 -13.74 -18.98
N LYS A 921 -37.34 -12.54 -18.59
CA LYS A 921 -38.09 -11.50 -17.88
C LYS A 921 -38.16 -10.18 -18.65
N ASP A 922 -37.71 -10.17 -19.90
CA ASP A 922 -37.74 -9.02 -20.81
C ASP A 922 -37.11 -7.73 -20.23
N ARG A 923 -35.95 -7.87 -19.57
CA ARG A 923 -35.30 -6.72 -18.90
C ARG A 923 -33.79 -6.82 -18.79
N LEU A 924 -33.15 -5.67 -18.68
CA LEU A 924 -31.86 -5.51 -18.01
C LEU A 924 -32.10 -5.14 -16.54
N LEU A 925 -31.31 -5.72 -15.63
CA LEU A 925 -31.41 -5.48 -14.19
C LEU A 925 -30.05 -5.03 -13.66
N VAL A 926 -30.04 -3.94 -12.90
CA VAL A 926 -28.96 -3.60 -11.98
C VAL A 926 -29.38 -3.88 -10.55
N TYR A 927 -28.44 -4.42 -9.77
CA TYR A 927 -28.58 -4.67 -8.36
C TYR A 927 -27.41 -4.06 -7.61
N LEU A 928 -27.72 -3.44 -6.48
CA LEU A 928 -26.75 -2.82 -5.57
C LEU A 928 -27.06 -3.23 -4.13
N GLN A 929 -26.16 -4.00 -3.52
CA GLN A 929 -26.17 -4.28 -2.09
C GLN A 929 -25.20 -3.34 -1.37
N THR A 930 -25.69 -2.69 -0.32
CA THR A 930 -24.92 -1.82 0.58
C THR A 930 -24.93 -2.36 2.02
N ASP A 931 -24.31 -1.64 2.96
CA ASP A 931 -24.51 -1.86 4.41
C ASP A 931 -25.97 -1.71 4.85
N THR A 932 -26.73 -0.86 4.15
CA THR A 932 -28.08 -0.50 4.60
C THR A 932 -29.18 -1.34 3.95
N GLY A 933 -28.87 -2.06 2.86
CA GLY A 933 -29.84 -2.90 2.17
C GLY A 933 -29.51 -3.21 0.71
N ALA A 934 -30.41 -3.96 0.08
CA ALA A 934 -30.42 -4.31 -1.34
C ALA A 934 -31.31 -3.35 -2.13
N TYR A 935 -30.86 -2.93 -3.30
CA TYR A 935 -31.57 -2.02 -4.19
C TYR A 935 -31.51 -2.53 -5.63
N GLU A 936 -32.61 -2.41 -6.36
CA GLU A 936 -32.72 -2.85 -7.75
C GLU A 936 -33.31 -1.75 -8.63
N ALA A 937 -32.79 -1.63 -9.86
CA ALA A 937 -33.43 -0.88 -10.93
C ALA A 937 -33.42 -1.73 -12.20
N ALA A 938 -34.54 -1.73 -12.94
CA ALA A 938 -34.68 -2.54 -14.14
C ALA A 938 -35.11 -1.68 -15.32
N ALA A 939 -34.53 -1.97 -16.49
CA ALA A 939 -34.94 -1.42 -17.78
C ALA A 939 -35.68 -2.50 -18.55
N VAL A 940 -36.97 -2.28 -18.81
CA VAL A 940 -37.80 -3.20 -19.61
C VAL A 940 -37.66 -2.82 -21.09
N ASP A 941 -37.53 -3.83 -21.96
CA ASP A 941 -37.45 -3.62 -23.40
C ASP A 941 -38.85 -3.45 -24.00
N ALA A 942 -39.15 -2.28 -24.56
CA ALA A 942 -40.45 -2.01 -25.19
C ALA A 942 -40.54 -2.51 -26.64
N SER A 943 -39.42 -2.98 -27.23
CA SER A 943 -39.31 -3.34 -28.66
C SER A 943 -39.63 -4.81 -28.97
N ALA A 944 -40.01 -5.60 -27.96
CA ALA A 944 -40.35 -7.02 -28.01
C ALA A 944 -39.18 -8.00 -28.20
N ALA A 945 -37.93 -7.59 -27.97
CA ALA A 945 -36.76 -8.45 -28.02
C ALA A 945 -36.22 -8.80 -26.61
N ALA A 946 -36.96 -9.65 -25.88
CA ALA A 946 -36.54 -10.35 -24.65
C ALA A 946 -35.34 -9.71 -23.89
N GLY A 947 -35.51 -8.48 -23.41
CA GLY A 947 -34.54 -7.75 -22.59
C GLY A 947 -33.33 -7.18 -23.31
N PHE A 948 -33.45 -6.67 -24.55
CA PHE A 948 -32.36 -6.10 -25.36
C PHE A 948 -31.35 -7.15 -25.88
N ASN A 949 -31.80 -8.40 -26.09
CA ASN A 949 -30.96 -9.50 -26.59
C ASN A 949 -31.05 -9.71 -28.12
N ASP A 950 -31.30 -8.63 -28.86
CA ASP A 950 -31.58 -8.61 -30.31
C ASP A 950 -30.32 -8.73 -31.19
N GLY A 951 -29.13 -8.79 -30.59
CA GLY A 951 -27.87 -8.79 -31.30
C GLY A 951 -27.48 -7.44 -31.93
N ALA A 952 -28.13 -6.34 -31.54
CA ALA A 952 -27.72 -4.96 -31.83
C ALA A 952 -26.81 -4.40 -30.72
N TRP A 953 -26.20 -3.24 -30.99
CA TRP A 953 -25.41 -2.53 -29.99
C TRP A 953 -26.29 -1.58 -29.18
N HIS A 954 -26.25 -1.74 -27.86
CA HIS A 954 -26.90 -0.86 -26.89
C HIS A 954 -25.88 -0.20 -25.97
N PHE A 955 -26.03 1.09 -25.69
CA PHE A 955 -25.24 1.78 -24.67
C PHE A 955 -25.93 1.65 -23.32
N VAL A 956 -25.31 0.95 -22.37
CA VAL A 956 -25.88 0.78 -21.03
C VAL A 956 -25.11 1.60 -20.01
N GLU A 957 -25.85 2.25 -19.11
CA GLU A 957 -25.28 3.07 -18.04
C GLU A 957 -26.03 2.83 -16.73
N VAL A 958 -25.27 2.54 -15.68
CA VAL A 958 -25.70 2.49 -14.28
C VAL A 958 -25.13 3.71 -13.57
N SER A 959 -25.97 4.56 -12.99
CA SER A 959 -25.50 5.72 -12.23
C SER A 959 -26.15 5.83 -10.86
N ARG A 960 -25.36 6.24 -9.86
CA ARG A 960 -25.85 6.75 -8.58
C ARG A 960 -25.58 8.24 -8.54
N HIS A 961 -26.64 9.03 -8.38
CA HIS A 961 -26.52 10.48 -8.20
C HIS A 961 -27.47 10.93 -7.10
N ALA A 962 -26.96 11.64 -6.09
CA ALA A 962 -27.73 12.17 -4.97
C ALA A 962 -28.66 11.11 -4.31
N GLY A 963 -28.13 9.90 -4.09
CA GLY A 963 -28.86 8.79 -3.46
C GLY A 963 -29.92 8.11 -4.33
N THR A 964 -29.89 8.33 -5.65
CA THR A 964 -30.77 7.61 -6.60
C THR A 964 -29.95 6.74 -7.54
N LEU A 965 -30.20 5.43 -7.53
CA LEU A 965 -29.65 4.49 -8.51
C LEU A 965 -30.51 4.49 -9.76
N THR A 966 -29.90 4.59 -10.93
CA THR A 966 -30.56 4.67 -12.24
C THR A 966 -29.91 3.69 -13.21
N LEU A 967 -30.73 2.99 -14.01
CA LEU A 967 -30.30 2.23 -15.17
C LEU A 967 -30.89 2.88 -16.44
N SER A 968 -30.02 3.22 -17.38
CA SER A 968 -30.37 3.74 -18.69
C SER A 968 -29.81 2.89 -19.82
N VAL A 969 -30.55 2.83 -20.92
CA VAL A 969 -30.19 2.13 -22.15
C VAL A 969 -30.41 3.09 -23.32
N ASP A 970 -29.41 3.26 -24.17
CA ASP A 970 -29.40 4.15 -25.34
C ASP A 970 -29.77 5.61 -25.03
N GLY A 971 -29.31 6.10 -23.87
CA GLY A 971 -29.58 7.46 -23.40
C GLY A 971 -30.98 7.66 -22.80
N ASN A 972 -31.83 6.62 -22.79
CA ASN A 972 -33.15 6.67 -22.17
C ASN A 972 -33.08 6.14 -20.74
N ARG A 973 -33.75 6.83 -19.81
CA ARG A 973 -33.89 6.38 -18.42
C ARG A 973 -35.02 5.37 -18.31
N LEU A 974 -34.70 4.11 -17.96
CA LEU A 974 -35.66 3.01 -18.01
C LEU A 974 -35.94 2.35 -16.64
N GLY A 975 -35.16 2.67 -15.60
CA GLY A 975 -35.48 2.29 -14.22
C GLY A 975 -34.70 3.09 -13.17
N SER A 976 -35.30 3.32 -11.99
CA SER A 976 -34.61 3.97 -10.86
C SER A 976 -35.15 3.59 -9.49
N THR A 977 -34.29 3.63 -8.48
CA THR A 977 -34.66 3.40 -7.07
C THR A 977 -33.85 4.29 -6.13
N ALA A 978 -34.38 4.61 -4.96
CA ALA A 978 -33.65 5.31 -3.91
C ALA A 978 -32.68 4.35 -3.22
N VAL A 979 -31.46 4.80 -2.96
CA VAL A 979 -30.39 4.02 -2.33
C VAL A 979 -29.75 4.80 -1.19
N SER A 980 -29.45 4.10 -0.09
CA SER A 980 -28.61 4.59 1.00
C SER A 980 -27.42 3.65 1.20
N GLY A 981 -26.44 4.08 2.00
CA GLY A 981 -25.30 3.25 2.36
C GLY A 981 -24.20 3.16 1.30
N SER A 982 -23.15 2.42 1.63
CA SER A 982 -21.95 2.24 0.81
C SER A 982 -21.90 0.87 0.13
N ALA A 983 -21.55 0.85 -1.16
CA ALA A 983 -21.26 -0.37 -1.93
C ALA A 983 -19.89 -0.96 -1.58
N THR A 984 -18.95 -0.12 -1.14
CA THR A 984 -17.59 -0.51 -0.76
C THR A 984 -17.21 0.23 0.52
N TYR A 985 -17.13 -0.48 1.63
CA TYR A 985 -16.78 0.08 2.94
C TYR A 985 -15.46 -0.51 3.42
N GLY A 986 -14.76 0.18 4.32
CA GLY A 986 -13.50 -0.30 4.93
C GLY A 986 -13.70 -1.38 5.99
N ASP A 987 -14.82 -2.12 5.96
CA ASP A 987 -15.06 -3.28 6.83
C ASP A 987 -14.58 -4.57 6.16
N ALA A 988 -14.34 -5.59 6.97
CA ALA A 988 -13.57 -6.80 6.69
C ALA A 988 -14.04 -7.73 5.54
N PHE A 989 -14.97 -7.32 4.67
CA PHE A 989 -15.40 -8.18 3.57
C PHE A 989 -14.34 -8.24 2.47
N ALA A 990 -14.16 -9.42 1.88
CA ALA A 990 -13.29 -9.60 0.72
C ALA A 990 -13.90 -8.85 -0.49
N VAL A 991 -13.52 -7.58 -0.67
CA VAL A 991 -13.97 -6.77 -1.79
C VAL A 991 -13.22 -7.21 -3.04
N GLN A 992 -13.90 -7.89 -3.97
CA GLN A 992 -13.35 -8.20 -5.28
C GLN A 992 -13.42 -6.97 -6.19
N GLY A 993 -12.66 -6.99 -7.28
CA GLY A 993 -12.74 -5.94 -8.29
C GLY A 993 -13.97 -6.07 -9.19
N PHE A 994 -13.88 -5.56 -10.42
CA PHE A 994 -14.92 -5.72 -11.43
C PHE A 994 -14.62 -6.92 -12.31
N ARG A 995 -15.61 -7.79 -12.51
CA ARG A 995 -15.60 -8.89 -13.46
C ARG A 995 -16.62 -8.62 -14.55
N LEU A 996 -16.21 -8.68 -15.81
CA LEU A 996 -17.09 -8.58 -16.97
C LEU A 996 -17.36 -9.96 -17.55
N GLY A 997 -18.58 -10.18 -18.03
CA GLY A 997 -18.97 -11.38 -18.77
C GLY A 997 -19.25 -12.63 -17.94
N ALA A 998 -19.02 -12.63 -16.63
CA ALA A 998 -19.30 -13.79 -15.77
C ALA A 998 -19.55 -13.41 -14.31
N LYS A 999 -20.37 -14.19 -13.60
CA LYS A 999 -20.45 -14.13 -12.13
C LYS A 999 -19.13 -14.65 -11.52
N PRO A 1000 -18.70 -14.18 -10.33
CA PRO A 1000 -17.47 -14.65 -9.68
C PRO A 1000 -17.37 -16.16 -9.45
N ASP A 1001 -18.49 -16.87 -9.31
CA ASP A 1001 -18.53 -18.34 -9.17
C ASP A 1001 -18.47 -19.10 -10.51
N GLY A 1002 -18.33 -18.38 -11.63
CA GLY A 1002 -18.27 -18.94 -12.97
C GLY A 1002 -19.63 -19.23 -13.63
N THR A 1003 -20.75 -18.87 -12.99
CA THR A 1003 -22.10 -19.04 -13.56
C THR A 1003 -22.61 -17.79 -14.29
N ASN A 1004 -23.75 -17.90 -14.98
CA ASN A 1004 -24.43 -16.80 -15.70
C ASN A 1004 -23.53 -16.05 -16.68
N ARG A 1005 -22.76 -16.82 -17.46
CA ARG A 1005 -21.80 -16.30 -18.44
C ARG A 1005 -22.50 -15.57 -19.59
N LEU A 1006 -21.85 -14.53 -20.07
CA LEU A 1006 -22.31 -13.73 -21.20
C LEU A 1006 -21.98 -14.45 -22.51
N THR A 1007 -23.00 -14.64 -23.34
CA THR A 1007 -22.85 -14.93 -24.77
C THR A 1007 -23.13 -13.64 -25.53
N GLY A 1008 -22.07 -12.87 -25.80
CA GLY A 1008 -22.19 -11.50 -26.28
C GLY A 1008 -20.85 -10.79 -26.50
N THR A 1009 -20.89 -9.48 -26.63
CA THR A 1009 -19.74 -8.63 -26.92
C THR A 1009 -19.86 -7.35 -26.09
N LEU A 1010 -18.76 -6.96 -25.44
CA LEU A 1010 -18.65 -5.73 -24.68
C LEU A 1010 -17.59 -4.82 -25.27
N ASP A 1011 -17.84 -3.51 -25.22
CA ASP A 1011 -16.94 -2.47 -25.70
C ASP A 1011 -16.99 -1.23 -24.78
N GLU A 1012 -15.88 -0.48 -24.68
CA GLU A 1012 -15.73 0.76 -23.90
C GLU A 1012 -16.31 0.72 -22.46
N PHE A 1013 -15.84 -0.21 -21.62
CA PHE A 1013 -16.26 -0.27 -20.22
C PHE A 1013 -15.64 0.86 -19.39
N GLN A 1014 -16.44 1.69 -18.73
CA GLN A 1014 -15.98 2.86 -17.97
C GLN A 1014 -16.55 2.90 -16.56
N ILE A 1015 -15.76 3.41 -15.62
CA ILE A 1015 -16.17 3.75 -14.26
C ILE A 1015 -15.81 5.21 -14.02
N ARG A 1016 -16.78 5.99 -13.54
CA ARG A 1016 -16.60 7.38 -13.08
C ARG A 1016 -17.04 7.51 -11.63
N ARG A 1017 -16.31 8.32 -10.86
CA ARG A 1017 -16.67 8.74 -9.50
C ARG A 1017 -16.85 10.25 -9.51
N GLY A 1018 -18.09 10.70 -9.39
CA GLY A 1018 -18.46 12.07 -9.77
C GLY A 1018 -18.03 12.38 -11.21
N ALA A 1019 -17.24 13.44 -11.40
CA ALA A 1019 -16.73 13.84 -12.72
C ALA A 1019 -15.44 13.11 -13.16
N ALA A 1020 -14.73 12.46 -12.23
CA ALA A 1020 -13.44 11.84 -12.51
C ALA A 1020 -13.58 10.47 -13.18
N LEU A 1021 -12.76 10.20 -14.20
CA LEU A 1021 -12.67 8.90 -14.86
C LEU A 1021 -11.79 7.97 -14.02
N ALA A 1022 -12.42 7.08 -13.25
CA ALA A 1022 -11.75 6.16 -12.33
C ALA A 1022 -11.11 4.96 -13.05
N ALA A 1023 -11.75 4.47 -14.11
CA ALA A 1023 -11.22 3.44 -15.00
C ALA A 1023 -11.90 3.51 -16.37
N HIS A 1024 -11.17 3.13 -17.41
CA HIS A 1024 -11.69 2.95 -18.76
C HIS A 1024 -10.96 1.78 -19.42
N LEU A 1025 -11.68 0.69 -19.65
CA LEU A 1025 -11.22 -0.46 -20.42
C LEU A 1025 -11.80 -0.36 -21.84
N PRO A 1026 -10.97 -0.05 -22.85
CA PRO A 1026 -11.43 -0.06 -24.24
C PRO A 1026 -11.81 -1.46 -24.76
N LEU A 1027 -11.35 -2.53 -24.10
CA LEU A 1027 -11.63 -3.92 -24.49
C LEU A 1027 -11.03 -4.32 -25.86
N ASN A 1028 -9.83 -3.81 -26.16
CA ASN A 1028 -9.12 -4.04 -27.43
C ASN A 1028 -8.23 -5.31 -27.48
N ALA A 1029 -8.37 -6.28 -26.57
CA ALA A 1029 -7.26 -7.16 -26.17
C ALA A 1029 -6.78 -8.18 -27.24
N ALA A 1030 -5.63 -7.92 -27.88
CA ALA A 1030 -4.81 -8.92 -28.56
C ALA A 1030 -3.58 -9.31 -27.71
N SER A 1031 -3.31 -10.63 -27.68
CA SER A 1031 -2.23 -11.44 -27.07
C SER A 1031 -2.18 -11.55 -25.55
#